data_AF-A0A1H1BFT7-F1
#
_entry.id   AF-A0A1H1BFT7-F1
#
_cell.length_a   1.000
_cell.length_b   1.000
_cell.length_c   1.000
_cell.angle_alpha   90.00
_cell.angle_beta   90.00
_cell.angle_gamma   90.00
#
_symmetry.space_group_name_H-M   'P 1'
#
loop_
_entity.id
_entity.type
_entity.pdbx_description
1 polymer ?
#
loop_
_entity_poly.entity_id
_entity_poly.type
_entity_poly.pdbx_seq_one_letter_code
_entity_poly.pdbx_strand_id
1 'polypeptide(L)'
;MITLRTAVGGVGRRLGLVADRIGSLAPERIRRSYARKLAALFLVVLLLFAGFAAMEYRAVSEKVHANEQEELQQTAELQATQLGEWMSQRRETARMLSAYGIYDQHESLVSERLTREVDKLPAGYRAIHYVDTNSGKVVASSDESAVGTTPWKGTDLVASAGSSFSQNVVRSSPYASRSGERVIAFASGVQTRPARAIVVTADVSALESRLDTSVEGSFVRVVSTDGDVMFDGSGAESPSLRSDGELLSLAQSGKSGVTERPADDSMDEKHLLAYAPTGEGSVVLVYAPTRTAYGLQHTVGTHVFLIVGLAVVSLAGVGGVLRRNTVTPLNRLNSTVDRLRAGELDASVESSRDDEFGDVFAGIAQMRDDLRDQRADAEAYREVMERTADGDLTARMDEESRSQEMSTIAEAFNDMMDELSATVRRVSQFGEDVAELGREVAASTDEVSERSRAVSESIEQISAGAAQQSSGIAQVSEEMDDLSASIQQIASAADELATLSEETAERAHGGADAATDALDGMDDIRAETERTVEEIERLDGHLREIEAVVGVISDVAEQTNILALNAEIEAARAGEAGEGFAVVSHEVKSLAEETQESASEISALVEDIAEQRQRVVRRVERMQEGVRSGAEDVEGALDSLDDIVVRVEETNDSVLEITDATGGQASSSQEVLSMADDIASIAEEMTAEAGAVAETAEEQTATVDDVNEQMQSLSTDTDRLVTMLDRFEVAGSDGRPDAAADGERSLREEPTGGDRTSEEAPAVGTEPDAGDESGSDGDPPSADEPASDAEAESGFEFDSVTASDGDAEPSDGDEQSEATDAESDFAAPDGDDSTVADAAEESETEATARPTPDGGHADDD
;
A
#
# COMPACT_ATOMS: atom_id res chain seq x y z
N MET A 1 46.86 41.71 -4.84
CA MET A 1 48.02 42.52 -4.40
C MET A 1 48.66 43.40 -5.49
N ILE A 2 48.18 43.37 -6.75
CA ILE A 2 48.69 44.26 -7.83
C ILE A 2 47.88 45.56 -7.94
N THR A 3 46.63 45.58 -7.44
CA THR A 3 45.76 46.77 -7.43
C THR A 3 46.02 47.74 -6.28
N LEU A 4 46.78 47.35 -5.25
CA LEU A 4 47.20 48.26 -4.17
C LEU A 4 48.41 49.13 -4.56
N ARG A 5 49.19 48.72 -5.57
CA ARG A 5 50.42 49.43 -5.97
C ARG A 5 50.13 50.71 -6.76
N THR A 6 48.95 50.81 -7.37
CA THR A 6 48.51 51.98 -8.15
C THR A 6 47.79 53.04 -7.30
N ALA A 7 47.23 52.66 -6.14
CA ALA A 7 46.59 53.61 -5.23
C ALA A 7 47.60 54.43 -4.39
N VAL A 8 48.74 53.85 -4.02
CA VAL A 8 49.76 54.52 -3.19
C VAL A 8 50.54 55.60 -3.96
N GLY A 9 50.65 55.48 -5.29
CA GLY A 9 51.30 56.50 -6.14
C GLY A 9 50.47 57.78 -6.35
N GLY A 10 49.15 57.70 -6.19
CA GLY A 10 48.23 58.85 -6.32
C GLY A 10 48.07 59.66 -5.03
N VAL A 11 48.23 59.01 -3.88
CA VAL A 11 48.03 59.61 -2.56
C VAL A 11 49.24 60.49 -2.16
N GLY A 12 50.46 60.11 -2.51
CA GLY A 12 51.67 60.91 -2.23
C GLY A 12 51.68 62.29 -2.91
N ARG A 13 51.13 62.40 -4.13
CA ARG A 13 51.02 63.68 -4.84
C ARG A 13 49.85 64.55 -4.37
N ARG A 14 48.79 63.95 -3.82
CA ARG A 14 47.66 64.69 -3.22
C ARG A 14 47.94 65.11 -1.77
N LEU A 15 48.74 64.36 -1.01
CA LEU A 15 49.16 64.74 0.35
C LEU A 15 50.12 65.94 0.37
N GLY A 16 51.02 66.07 -0.61
CA GLY A 16 51.87 67.26 -0.74
C GLY A 16 51.07 68.55 -0.99
N LEU A 17 49.98 68.47 -1.76
CA LEU A 17 49.09 69.61 -2.02
C LEU A 17 48.16 69.95 -0.83
N VAL A 18 47.89 68.98 0.05
CA VAL A 18 47.12 69.19 1.29
C VAL A 18 48.01 69.75 2.40
N ALA A 19 49.27 69.32 2.51
CA ALA A 19 50.23 69.84 3.50
C ALA A 19 50.54 71.34 3.28
N ASP A 20 50.64 71.77 2.02
CA ASP A 20 50.89 73.19 1.68
C ASP A 20 49.65 74.07 1.91
N ARG A 21 48.43 73.52 1.74
CA ARG A 21 47.19 74.23 2.10
C ARG A 21 46.96 74.32 3.61
N ILE A 22 47.27 73.27 4.37
CA ILE A 22 47.12 73.24 5.84
C ILE A 22 48.12 74.19 6.53
N GLY A 23 49.30 74.41 5.94
CA GLY A 23 50.27 75.40 6.43
C GLY A 23 49.72 76.83 6.47
N SER A 24 48.72 77.16 5.65
CA SER A 24 48.12 78.49 5.57
C SER A 24 47.01 78.76 6.60
N LEU A 25 46.37 77.71 7.13
CA LEU A 25 45.20 77.80 8.04
C LEU A 25 45.55 77.67 9.53
N ALA A 26 46.82 77.35 9.86
CA ALA A 26 47.25 77.23 11.25
C ALA A 26 47.58 78.61 11.88
N PRO A 27 47.02 78.95 13.06
CA PRO A 27 47.23 80.24 13.72
C PRO A 27 48.72 80.51 14.01
N GLU A 28 49.17 81.75 13.86
CA GLU A 28 50.59 82.14 13.90
C GLU A 28 51.36 81.71 15.16
N ARG A 29 50.64 81.44 16.26
CA ARG A 29 51.22 80.94 17.53
C ARG A 29 51.80 79.52 17.45
N ILE A 30 51.39 78.73 16.44
CA ILE A 30 51.87 77.35 16.23
C ILE A 30 53.11 77.33 15.31
N ARG A 31 53.32 78.37 14.48
CA ARG A 31 54.45 78.39 13.51
C ARG A 31 55.84 78.63 14.14
N ARG A 32 55.92 79.21 15.34
CA ARG A 32 57.19 79.61 15.99
C ARG A 32 57.86 78.52 16.83
N SER A 33 57.22 77.39 17.08
CA SER A 33 57.76 76.32 17.91
C SER A 33 57.60 74.97 17.23
N TYR A 34 58.71 74.30 16.93
CA TYR A 34 58.75 72.95 16.37
C TYR A 34 57.95 71.95 17.21
N ALA A 35 57.98 72.07 18.55
CA ALA A 35 57.23 71.21 19.46
C ALA A 35 55.70 71.32 19.28
N ARG A 36 55.18 72.51 18.97
CA ARG A 36 53.73 72.69 18.74
C ARG A 36 53.30 72.22 17.36
N LYS A 37 54.18 72.32 16.36
CA LYS A 37 53.94 71.74 15.02
C LYS A 37 53.89 70.21 15.08
N LEU A 38 54.81 69.60 15.83
CA LEU A 38 54.87 68.17 16.06
C LEU A 38 53.63 67.67 16.82
N ALA A 39 53.24 68.37 17.89
CA ALA A 39 52.03 68.06 18.65
C ALA A 39 50.75 68.20 17.79
N ALA A 40 50.66 69.20 16.92
CA ALA A 40 49.53 69.37 16.01
C ALA A 40 49.46 68.28 14.93
N LEU A 41 50.60 67.86 14.37
CA LEU A 41 50.68 66.76 13.42
C LEU A 41 50.25 65.43 14.05
N PHE A 42 50.73 65.16 15.26
CA PHE A 42 50.37 63.97 16.03
C PHE A 42 48.90 63.92 16.41
N LEU A 43 48.29 65.05 16.77
CA LEU A 43 46.87 65.13 17.08
C LEU A 43 45.99 64.87 15.84
N VAL A 44 46.44 65.28 14.65
CA VAL A 44 45.74 64.99 13.38
C VAL A 44 45.82 63.51 13.01
N VAL A 45 46.98 62.87 13.16
CA VAL A 45 47.15 61.43 12.91
C VAL A 45 46.31 60.60 13.88
N LEU A 46 46.25 61.01 15.15
CA LEU A 46 45.46 60.34 16.18
C LEU A 46 43.95 60.44 15.93
N LEU A 47 43.46 61.60 15.48
CA LEU A 47 42.06 61.79 15.09
C LEU A 47 41.68 60.98 13.86
N LEU A 48 42.58 60.83 12.88
CA LEU A 48 42.33 59.98 11.70
C LEU A 48 42.28 58.50 12.05
N PHE A 49 43.16 58.03 12.95
CA PHE A 49 43.15 56.65 13.44
C PHE A 49 41.90 56.33 14.27
N ALA A 50 41.51 57.23 15.17
CA ALA A 50 40.29 57.08 15.96
C ALA A 50 39.03 57.09 15.07
N GLY A 51 39.00 57.91 14.02
CA GLY A 51 37.91 57.93 13.04
C GLY A 51 37.81 56.64 12.21
N PHE A 52 38.95 56.08 11.78
CA PHE A 52 39.00 54.82 11.05
C PHE A 52 38.57 53.63 11.93
N ALA A 53 39.08 53.55 13.16
CA ALA A 53 38.69 52.53 14.13
C ALA A 53 37.20 52.57 14.48
N ALA A 54 36.61 53.77 14.61
CA ALA A 54 35.18 53.94 14.85
C ALA A 54 34.31 53.55 13.65
N MET A 55 34.80 53.70 12.41
CA MET A 55 34.10 53.22 11.21
C MET A 55 34.16 51.70 11.09
N GLU A 56 35.33 51.09 11.30
CA GLU A 56 35.50 49.63 11.30
C GLU A 56 34.66 48.96 12.39
N TYR A 57 34.64 49.51 13.61
CA TYR A 57 33.80 48.99 14.69
C TYR A 57 32.30 49.03 14.34
N ARG A 58 31.82 50.10 13.70
CA ARG A 58 30.43 50.19 13.23
C ARG A 58 30.13 49.17 12.13
N ALA A 59 31.01 49.04 11.14
CA ALA A 59 30.83 48.10 10.03
C ALA A 59 30.82 46.64 10.49
N VAL A 60 31.65 46.27 11.46
CA VAL A 60 31.68 44.92 12.04
C VAL A 60 30.47 44.69 12.95
N SER A 61 30.06 45.68 13.75
CA SER A 61 28.89 45.55 14.63
C SER A 61 27.57 45.43 13.87
N GLU A 62 27.38 46.16 12.76
CA GLU A 62 26.18 46.01 11.91
C GLU A 62 26.11 44.62 11.26
N LYS A 63 27.27 44.05 10.90
CA LYS A 63 27.35 42.76 10.21
C LYS A 63 27.14 41.56 11.14
N VAL A 64 27.60 41.63 12.38
CA VAL A 64 27.35 40.59 13.40
C VAL A 64 25.87 40.56 13.80
N HIS A 65 25.21 41.72 13.97
CA HIS A 65 23.78 41.74 14.28
C HIS A 65 22.89 41.19 13.16
N ALA A 66 23.21 41.50 11.89
CA ALA A 66 22.45 40.99 10.75
C ALA A 66 22.56 39.47 10.59
N ASN A 67 23.76 38.91 10.75
CA ASN A 67 23.98 37.47 10.61
C ASN A 67 23.25 36.65 11.70
N GLU A 68 23.29 37.10 12.96
CA GLU A 68 22.65 36.38 14.07
C GLU A 68 21.11 36.41 13.98
N GLN A 69 20.54 37.51 13.48
CA GLN A 69 19.10 37.60 13.22
C GLN A 69 18.68 36.71 12.04
N GLU A 70 19.49 36.62 10.99
CA GLU A 70 19.22 35.75 9.84
C GLU A 70 19.28 34.25 10.24
N GLU A 71 20.26 33.87 11.07
CA GLU A 71 20.41 32.49 11.58
C GLU A 71 19.24 32.06 12.49
N LEU A 72 18.81 32.93 13.41
CA LEU A 72 17.64 32.66 14.26
C LEU A 72 16.33 32.61 13.46
N GLN A 73 16.18 33.45 12.44
CA GLN A 73 15.02 33.39 11.54
C GLN A 73 14.97 32.06 10.77
N GLN A 74 16.09 31.65 10.16
CA GLN A 74 16.18 30.37 9.44
C GLN A 74 15.91 29.19 10.37
N THR A 75 16.37 29.25 11.61
CA THR A 75 16.05 28.24 12.63
C THR A 75 14.55 28.19 12.90
N ALA A 76 13.89 29.34 13.11
CA ALA A 76 12.45 29.38 13.31
C ALA A 76 11.66 28.85 12.10
N GLU A 77 12.07 29.18 10.87
CA GLU A 77 11.47 28.69 9.62
C GLU A 77 11.63 27.17 9.47
N LEU A 78 12.82 26.63 9.72
CA LEU A 78 13.07 25.19 9.66
C LEU A 78 12.18 24.44 10.65
N GLN A 79 12.12 24.92 11.91
CA GLN A 79 11.31 24.33 12.97
C GLN A 79 9.80 24.45 12.66
N ALA A 80 9.36 25.55 12.05
CA ALA A 80 7.98 25.74 11.61
C ALA A 80 7.57 24.82 10.46
N THR A 81 8.48 24.58 9.50
CA THR A 81 8.27 23.62 8.41
C THR A 81 8.14 22.20 8.95
N GLN A 82 9.07 21.76 9.81
CA GLN A 82 9.03 20.43 10.43
C GLN A 82 7.74 20.21 11.24
N LEU A 83 7.31 21.22 11.99
CA LEU A 83 6.06 21.18 12.73
C LEU A 83 4.84 21.14 11.80
N GLY A 84 4.85 21.91 10.71
CA GLY A 84 3.81 21.94 9.70
C GLY A 84 3.63 20.58 9.01
N GLU A 85 4.73 19.95 8.58
CA GLU A 85 4.72 18.60 8.00
C GLU A 85 4.19 17.56 8.98
N TRP A 86 4.64 17.61 10.25
CA TRP A 86 4.13 16.72 11.29
C TRP A 86 2.61 16.86 11.44
N MET A 87 2.08 18.08 11.50
CA MET A 87 0.63 18.32 11.59
C MET A 87 -0.11 17.87 10.33
N SER A 88 0.44 18.12 9.15
CA SER A 88 -0.14 17.73 7.86
C SER A 88 -0.29 16.21 7.76
N GLN A 89 0.78 15.47 8.09
CA GLN A 89 0.77 14.01 8.10
C GLN A 89 -0.32 13.44 9.02
N ARG A 90 -0.48 13.98 10.24
CA ARG A 90 -1.52 13.50 11.18
C ARG A 90 -2.93 13.80 10.69
N ARG A 91 -3.14 14.94 10.00
CA ARG A 91 -4.45 15.21 9.36
C ARG A 91 -4.73 14.23 8.24
N GLU A 92 -3.74 13.93 7.41
CA GLU A 92 -3.91 12.98 6.31
C GLU A 92 -4.22 11.58 6.85
N THR A 93 -3.54 11.14 7.91
CA THR A 93 -3.90 9.88 8.61
C THR A 93 -5.34 9.90 9.10
N ALA A 94 -5.80 10.97 9.76
CA ALA A 94 -7.18 11.06 10.24
C ALA A 94 -8.21 11.04 9.09
N ARG A 95 -7.89 11.67 7.95
CA ARG A 95 -8.73 11.68 6.74
C ARG A 95 -8.78 10.32 6.06
N MET A 96 -7.63 9.68 5.89
CA MET A 96 -7.51 8.34 5.33
C MET A 96 -8.33 7.35 6.16
N LEU A 97 -8.11 7.33 7.49
CA LEU A 97 -8.85 6.46 8.39
C LEU A 97 -10.36 6.72 8.28
N SER A 98 -10.82 7.98 8.30
CA SER A 98 -12.25 8.30 8.18
C SER A 98 -12.89 7.96 6.82
N ALA A 99 -12.09 7.67 5.79
CA ALA A 99 -12.55 7.28 4.47
C ALA A 99 -12.76 5.76 4.33
N TYR A 100 -12.27 4.92 5.24
CA TYR A 100 -12.46 3.47 5.17
C TYR A 100 -13.92 3.07 5.43
N GLY A 101 -14.44 2.11 4.65
CA GLY A 101 -15.80 1.56 4.77
C GLY A 101 -16.02 0.62 5.96
N ILE A 102 -15.08 0.53 6.91
CA ILE A 102 -15.12 -0.45 8.01
C ILE A 102 -16.08 -0.06 9.14
N TYR A 103 -16.58 1.18 9.11
CA TYR A 103 -17.37 1.72 10.20
C TYR A 103 -18.79 1.17 10.23
N ASP A 104 -19.23 0.46 9.19
CA ASP A 104 -20.59 -0.10 9.08
C ASP A 104 -20.91 -1.25 10.03
N GLN A 105 -19.90 -1.79 10.71
CA GLN A 105 -19.98 -2.91 11.63
C GLN A 105 -20.37 -2.52 13.07
N HIS A 106 -20.58 -3.54 13.92
CA HIS A 106 -20.87 -3.36 15.34
C HIS A 106 -19.70 -2.70 16.09
N GLU A 107 -19.97 -1.90 17.11
CA GLU A 107 -18.99 -1.03 17.81
C GLU A 107 -17.79 -1.82 18.41
N SER A 108 -18.02 -3.07 18.80
CA SER A 108 -16.98 -3.99 19.28
C SER A 108 -15.97 -4.37 18.20
N LEU A 109 -16.44 -4.65 16.98
CA LEU A 109 -15.59 -4.97 15.82
C LEU A 109 -14.82 -3.73 15.34
N VAL A 110 -15.46 -2.56 15.40
CA VAL A 110 -14.79 -1.29 15.13
C VAL A 110 -13.64 -1.06 16.12
N SER A 111 -13.85 -1.30 17.42
CA SER A 111 -12.79 -1.12 18.44
C SER A 111 -11.60 -2.05 18.21
N GLU A 112 -11.86 -3.34 17.97
CA GLU A 112 -10.80 -4.32 17.69
C GLU A 112 -9.96 -3.95 16.46
N ARG A 113 -10.64 -3.45 15.41
CA ARG A 113 -9.96 -2.99 14.21
C ARG A 113 -9.18 -1.70 14.44
N LEU A 114 -9.71 -0.75 15.21
CA LEU A 114 -8.99 0.47 15.56
C LEU A 114 -7.73 0.17 16.37
N THR A 115 -7.74 -0.84 17.24
CA THR A 115 -6.52 -1.30 17.95
C THR A 115 -5.47 -1.78 16.96
N ARG A 116 -5.84 -2.65 16.02
CA ARG A 116 -4.93 -3.12 14.96
C ARG A 116 -4.40 -1.99 14.08
N GLU A 117 -5.22 -0.96 13.81
CA GLU A 117 -4.77 0.19 13.02
C GLU A 117 -3.83 1.11 13.81
N VAL A 118 -4.03 1.33 15.11
CA VAL A 118 -3.07 2.09 15.95
C VAL A 118 -1.70 1.42 15.97
N ASP A 119 -1.65 0.09 16.07
CA ASP A 119 -0.38 -0.65 16.15
C ASP A 119 0.45 -0.57 14.86
N LYS A 120 -0.18 -0.27 13.72
CA LYS A 120 0.49 -0.06 12.44
C LYS A 120 1.02 1.37 12.25
N LEU A 121 0.56 2.33 13.05
CA LEU A 121 0.98 3.72 12.90
C LEU A 121 2.38 3.94 13.49
N PRO A 122 3.18 4.86 12.91
CA PRO A 122 4.50 5.19 13.45
C PRO A 122 4.49 5.65 14.91
N ALA A 123 5.64 5.67 15.58
CA ALA A 123 5.73 6.19 16.95
C ALA A 123 5.19 7.65 17.06
N GLY A 124 4.44 7.92 18.13
CA GLY A 124 3.85 9.24 18.41
C GLY A 124 2.34 9.35 18.13
N TYR A 125 1.69 8.28 17.67
CA TYR A 125 0.22 8.13 17.75
C TYR A 125 -0.14 7.42 19.06
N ARG A 126 -1.24 7.82 19.70
CA ARG A 126 -1.64 7.30 21.03
C ARG A 126 -2.89 6.46 21.00
N ALA A 127 -3.93 6.95 20.32
CA ALA A 127 -5.19 6.23 20.18
C ALA A 127 -5.98 6.74 18.98
N ILE A 128 -6.80 5.86 18.39
CA ILE A 128 -7.83 6.21 17.42
C ILE A 128 -9.20 5.98 18.07
N HIS A 129 -10.09 6.96 17.95
CA HIS A 129 -11.43 6.93 18.50
C HIS A 129 -12.46 7.09 17.39
N TYR A 130 -13.49 6.26 17.41
CA TYR A 130 -14.71 6.43 16.63
C TYR A 130 -15.75 7.12 17.50
N VAL A 131 -16.27 8.26 17.03
CA VAL A 131 -16.99 9.23 17.84
C VAL A 131 -18.36 9.51 17.25
N ASP A 132 -19.37 9.57 18.11
CA ASP A 132 -20.67 10.12 17.78
C ASP A 132 -20.58 11.65 17.81
N THR A 133 -20.76 12.29 16.66
CA THR A 133 -20.58 13.75 16.54
C THR A 133 -21.72 14.55 17.18
N ASN A 134 -22.88 13.95 17.44
CA ASN A 134 -24.00 14.63 18.10
C ASN A 134 -23.79 14.73 19.62
N SER A 135 -23.23 13.69 20.22
CA SER A 135 -23.00 13.58 21.66
C SER A 135 -21.56 13.90 22.07
N GLY A 136 -20.63 13.90 21.12
CA GLY A 136 -19.19 14.06 21.36
C GLY A 136 -18.58 12.91 22.15
N LYS A 137 -19.24 11.76 22.22
CA LYS A 137 -18.77 10.59 22.96
C LYS A 137 -18.05 9.61 22.05
N VAL A 138 -17.00 9.02 22.58
CA VAL A 138 -16.33 7.87 21.97
C VAL A 138 -17.28 6.67 22.03
N VAL A 139 -17.52 6.07 20.87
CA VAL A 139 -18.40 4.92 20.66
C VAL A 139 -17.57 3.63 20.54
N ALA A 140 -16.46 3.71 19.82
CA ALA A 140 -15.48 2.65 19.70
C ALA A 140 -14.07 3.24 19.74
N SER A 141 -13.07 2.49 20.17
CA SER A 141 -11.74 3.06 20.46
C SER A 141 -10.67 1.98 20.49
N SER A 142 -9.45 2.33 20.07
CA SER A 142 -8.25 1.53 20.35
C SER A 142 -7.85 1.55 21.83
N ASP A 143 -8.29 2.58 22.57
CA ASP A 143 -8.21 2.67 24.02
C ASP A 143 -9.59 2.44 24.62
N GLU A 144 -9.86 1.22 25.10
CA GLU A 144 -11.16 0.84 25.70
C GLU A 144 -11.57 1.77 26.84
N SER A 145 -10.61 2.34 27.58
CA SER A 145 -10.89 3.23 28.70
C SER A 145 -11.53 4.56 28.26
N ALA A 146 -11.43 4.91 26.97
CA ALA A 146 -12.02 6.11 26.40
C ALA A 146 -13.50 5.94 26.00
N VAL A 147 -13.98 4.71 25.82
CA VAL A 147 -15.34 4.40 25.34
C VAL A 147 -16.41 4.96 26.31
N GLY A 148 -17.44 5.61 25.76
CA GLY A 148 -18.52 6.26 26.50
C GLY A 148 -18.17 7.65 27.07
N THR A 149 -16.98 8.17 26.77
CA THR A 149 -16.43 9.39 27.37
C THR A 149 -16.09 10.44 26.31
N THR A 150 -15.71 11.64 26.74
CA THR A 150 -15.28 12.73 25.83
C THR A 150 -13.89 13.19 26.29
N PRO A 151 -12.80 12.54 25.85
CA PRO A 151 -11.44 12.85 26.30
C PRO A 151 -11.04 14.32 26.07
N TRP A 152 -11.50 14.91 24.97
CA TRP A 152 -11.23 16.29 24.57
C TRP A 152 -12.21 17.33 25.16
N LYS A 153 -12.89 17.01 26.25
CA LYS A 153 -13.85 17.92 26.89
C LYS A 153 -13.15 19.20 27.37
N GLY A 154 -13.52 20.34 26.79
CA GLY A 154 -12.92 21.65 27.08
C GLY A 154 -11.98 22.17 25.99
N THR A 155 -11.84 21.43 24.88
CA THR A 155 -11.15 21.89 23.67
C THR A 155 -12.15 22.31 22.58
N ASP A 156 -11.65 23.03 21.57
CA ASP A 156 -12.44 23.49 20.41
C ASP A 156 -12.96 22.35 19.52
N LEU A 157 -12.49 21.11 19.76
CA LEU A 157 -13.00 19.89 19.14
C LEU A 157 -14.47 19.62 19.52
N VAL A 158 -14.93 20.13 20.68
CA VAL A 158 -16.32 19.98 21.16
C VAL A 158 -17.27 20.98 20.47
N ALA A 159 -16.77 22.13 20.05
CA ALA A 159 -17.58 23.19 19.41
C ALA A 159 -17.76 22.96 17.90
N SER A 160 -16.87 22.18 17.28
CA SER A 160 -16.88 21.80 15.86
C SER A 160 -17.68 20.52 15.56
N ALA A 161 -18.24 19.89 16.60
CA ALA A 161 -19.07 18.70 16.50
C ALA A 161 -20.45 19.01 15.88
N GLY A 162 -20.45 19.06 14.55
CA GLY A 162 -21.55 19.46 13.70
C GLY A 162 -21.08 19.61 12.24
N SER A 163 -21.66 20.55 11.49
CA SER A 163 -21.52 20.75 10.04
C SER A 163 -20.09 21.02 9.51
N SER A 164 -19.07 21.05 10.35
CA SER A 164 -17.67 21.32 9.98
C SER A 164 -16.85 20.07 9.66
N PHE A 165 -17.28 18.88 10.10
CA PHE A 165 -16.56 17.63 9.84
C PHE A 165 -16.74 17.07 8.43
N SER A 166 -17.70 17.57 7.65
CA SER A 166 -17.99 17.04 6.30
C SER A 166 -17.04 17.56 5.22
N GLN A 167 -16.17 18.54 5.52
CA GLN A 167 -15.30 19.15 4.51
C GLN A 167 -13.83 19.34 4.94
N ASN A 168 -13.47 19.24 6.23
CA ASN A 168 -12.09 19.42 6.71
C ASN A 168 -11.78 18.60 7.97
N VAL A 169 -10.49 18.29 8.18
CA VAL A 169 -9.99 17.70 9.43
C VAL A 169 -9.84 18.81 10.47
N VAL A 170 -10.48 18.63 11.64
CA VAL A 170 -10.44 19.60 12.75
C VAL A 170 -9.42 19.15 13.79
N ARG A 171 -8.67 20.09 14.35
CA ARG A 171 -7.65 19.83 15.37
C ARG A 171 -8.09 20.37 16.73
N SER A 172 -7.78 19.65 17.81
CA SER A 172 -7.96 20.17 19.17
C SER A 172 -6.77 21.04 19.61
N SER A 173 -7.02 21.94 20.55
CA SER A 173 -5.98 22.42 21.44
C SER A 173 -5.39 21.24 22.26
N PRO A 174 -4.11 21.26 22.67
CA PRO A 174 -3.50 20.17 23.42
C PRO A 174 -4.20 20.00 24.75
N TYR A 175 -4.42 18.76 25.14
CA TYR A 175 -5.08 18.40 26.38
C TYR A 175 -4.39 17.22 27.03
N ALA A 176 -4.59 17.04 28.33
CA ALA A 176 -4.12 15.85 29.02
C ALA A 176 -5.06 14.69 28.67
N SER A 177 -4.50 13.63 28.09
CA SER A 177 -5.17 12.35 27.94
C SER A 177 -5.52 11.78 29.32
N ARG A 178 -6.29 10.69 29.35
CA ARG A 178 -6.59 9.98 30.61
C ARG A 178 -5.36 9.34 31.26
N SER A 179 -4.37 8.95 30.47
CA SER A 179 -3.06 8.47 30.94
C SER A 179 -2.19 9.60 31.50
N GLY A 180 -2.62 10.87 31.39
CA GLY A 180 -1.87 12.04 31.86
C GLY A 180 -0.88 12.60 30.83
N GLU A 181 -0.85 12.05 29.62
CA GLU A 181 0.02 12.48 28.53
C GLU A 181 -0.58 13.69 27.81
N ARG A 182 0.24 14.66 27.40
CA ARG A 182 -0.26 15.77 26.59
C ARG A 182 -0.43 15.30 25.16
N VAL A 183 -1.65 15.37 24.64
CA VAL A 183 -1.98 14.93 23.28
C VAL A 183 -2.72 16.01 22.50
N ILE A 184 -2.63 15.93 21.17
CA ILE A 184 -3.44 16.71 20.23
C ILE A 184 -4.35 15.74 19.48
N ALA A 185 -5.64 16.07 19.36
CA ALA A 185 -6.59 15.28 18.60
C ALA A 185 -6.81 15.86 17.20
N PHE A 186 -6.92 14.99 16.20
CA PHE A 186 -7.22 15.29 14.81
C PHE A 186 -8.48 14.51 14.42
N ALA A 187 -9.56 15.22 14.12
CA ALA A 187 -10.88 14.68 13.90
C ALA A 187 -11.34 14.86 12.45
N SER A 188 -11.74 13.78 11.80
CA SER A 188 -12.26 13.78 10.43
C SER A 188 -13.61 13.07 10.36
N GLY A 189 -14.57 13.63 9.62
CA GLY A 189 -15.90 13.04 9.46
C GLY A 189 -15.85 11.75 8.64
N VAL A 190 -16.68 10.77 9.02
CA VAL A 190 -16.81 9.52 8.25
C VAL A 190 -17.75 9.76 7.07
N GLN A 191 -17.26 9.56 5.85
CA GLN A 191 -18.00 9.94 4.63
C GLN A 191 -19.32 9.19 4.49
N THR A 192 -19.36 7.91 4.86
CA THR A 192 -20.57 7.07 4.81
C THR A 192 -21.56 7.39 5.94
N ARG A 193 -21.12 8.07 7.01
CA ARG A 193 -21.92 8.35 8.20
C ARG A 193 -21.74 9.77 8.73
N PRO A 194 -22.61 10.73 8.35
CA PRO A 194 -22.44 12.14 8.68
C PRO A 194 -22.55 12.45 10.20
N ALA A 195 -23.07 11.52 11.00
CA ALA A 195 -23.14 11.62 12.47
C ALA A 195 -21.95 10.94 13.20
N ARG A 196 -20.87 10.64 12.47
CA ARG A 196 -19.70 9.91 12.97
C ARG A 196 -18.40 10.56 12.52
N ALA A 197 -17.39 10.48 13.38
CA ALA A 197 -16.05 10.99 13.10
C ALA A 197 -14.99 10.04 13.64
N ILE A 198 -13.83 10.05 13.00
CA ILE A 198 -12.60 9.42 13.49
C ILE A 198 -11.73 10.50 14.11
N VAL A 199 -11.27 10.24 15.33
CA VAL A 199 -10.39 11.12 16.09
C VAL A 199 -9.08 10.39 16.38
N VAL A 200 -8.01 10.87 15.79
CA VAL A 200 -6.66 10.36 16.00
C VAL A 200 -5.96 11.24 17.02
N THR A 201 -5.40 10.65 18.07
CA THR A 201 -4.64 11.39 19.09
C THR A 201 -3.15 11.18 18.88
N ALA A 202 -2.40 12.27 18.86
CA ALA A 202 -0.95 12.27 18.72
C ALA A 202 -0.29 12.82 19.98
N ASP A 203 0.82 12.20 20.36
CA ASP A 203 1.63 12.61 21.51
C ASP A 203 2.37 13.91 21.22
N VAL A 204 2.26 14.86 22.15
CA VAL A 204 3.02 16.10 22.09
C VAL A 204 4.47 15.87 22.49
N SER A 205 4.78 14.92 23.39
CA SER A 205 6.17 14.65 23.82
C SER A 205 7.07 14.12 22.71
N ALA A 206 6.50 13.42 21.72
CA ALA A 206 7.21 13.02 20.50
C ALA A 206 7.70 14.23 19.69
N LEU A 207 6.96 15.34 19.73
CA LEU A 207 7.36 16.61 19.10
C LEU A 207 8.46 17.31 19.91
N GLU A 208 8.41 17.25 21.25
CA GLU A 208 9.39 17.89 22.14
C GLU A 208 10.81 17.39 21.88
N SER A 209 10.99 16.10 21.57
CA SER A 209 12.29 15.52 21.25
C SER A 209 12.90 16.00 19.92
N ARG A 210 12.10 16.62 19.05
CA ARG A 210 12.52 17.06 17.70
C ARG A 210 12.76 18.57 17.60
N LEU A 211 12.23 19.36 18.54
CA LEU A 211 12.34 20.81 18.55
C LEU A 211 13.46 21.27 19.51
N ASP A 212 14.72 21.04 19.12
CA ASP A 212 15.91 21.47 19.87
C ASP A 212 16.65 22.64 19.20
N THR A 213 17.43 23.40 19.96
CA THR A 213 18.17 24.57 19.49
C THR A 213 19.64 24.48 19.86
N SER A 214 20.52 24.84 18.94
CA SER A 214 21.99 24.79 19.11
C SER A 214 22.57 25.88 20.02
N VAL A 215 21.77 26.90 20.40
CA VAL A 215 22.24 28.05 21.19
C VAL A 215 22.02 27.80 22.69
N GLU A 216 23.08 27.94 23.48
CA GLU A 216 23.00 27.71 24.92
C GLU A 216 22.07 28.73 25.59
N GLY A 217 21.02 28.22 26.24
CA GLY A 217 19.96 29.03 26.87
C GLY A 217 18.84 29.46 25.94
N SER A 218 18.81 29.01 24.67
CA SER A 218 17.63 29.18 23.82
C SER A 218 16.57 28.11 24.05
N PHE A 219 15.33 28.41 23.70
CA PHE A 219 14.22 27.47 23.75
C PHE A 219 13.19 27.76 22.67
N VAL A 220 12.41 26.73 22.30
CA VAL A 220 11.33 26.82 21.32
C VAL A 220 9.99 26.84 22.03
N ARG A 221 9.06 27.65 21.54
CA ARG A 221 7.66 27.69 21.98
C ARG A 221 6.76 27.66 20.75
N VAL A 222 5.69 26.87 20.80
CA VAL A 222 4.69 26.79 19.72
C VAL A 222 3.39 27.40 20.22
N VAL A 223 2.81 28.31 19.45
CA VAL A 223 1.57 29.01 19.82
C VAL A 223 0.55 28.88 18.70
N SER A 224 -0.71 28.62 19.03
CA SER A 224 -1.82 28.66 18.08
C SER A 224 -2.08 30.09 17.57
N THR A 225 -2.74 30.25 16.44
CA THR A 225 -3.21 31.56 15.93
C THR A 225 -4.14 32.30 16.90
N ASP A 226 -4.74 31.57 17.84
CA ASP A 226 -5.62 32.10 18.89
C ASP A 226 -4.88 32.49 20.19
N GLY A 227 -3.56 32.29 20.24
CA GLY A 227 -2.71 32.68 21.37
C GLY A 227 -2.53 31.64 22.47
N ASP A 228 -3.00 30.41 22.25
CA ASP A 228 -2.80 29.29 23.16
C ASP A 228 -1.42 28.63 22.95
N VAL A 229 -0.69 28.40 24.04
CA VAL A 229 0.64 27.78 24.02
C VAL A 229 0.49 26.27 23.87
N MET A 230 0.94 25.76 22.72
CA MET A 230 0.87 24.34 22.37
C MET A 230 2.03 23.57 23.01
N PHE A 231 3.24 24.13 22.87
CA PHE A 231 4.50 23.59 23.39
C PHE A 231 5.35 24.72 23.98
N ASP A 232 6.08 24.43 25.06
CA ASP A 232 6.99 25.37 25.72
C ASP A 232 8.27 24.67 26.19
N GLY A 233 9.35 24.83 25.42
CA GLY A 233 10.65 24.25 25.70
C GLY A 233 11.43 24.96 26.81
N SER A 234 10.92 26.05 27.40
CA SER A 234 11.59 26.76 28.51
C SER A 234 11.55 25.97 29.84
N GLY A 235 10.69 24.96 29.95
CA GLY A 235 10.51 24.17 31.17
C GLY A 235 9.83 24.92 32.34
N ALA A 236 9.41 26.17 32.13
CA ALA A 236 8.67 26.96 33.12
C ALA A 236 7.15 26.89 32.89
N GLU A 237 6.35 26.84 33.96
CA GLU A 237 4.89 27.04 33.86
C GLU A 237 4.59 28.49 33.44
N SER A 238 4.56 28.75 32.13
CA SER A 238 4.37 30.10 31.60
C SER A 238 2.87 30.43 31.45
N PRO A 239 2.41 31.64 31.86
CA PRO A 239 1.04 32.09 31.62
C PRO A 239 0.72 32.14 30.11
N SER A 240 -0.55 31.90 29.74
CA SER A 240 -1.01 31.99 28.35
C SER A 240 -0.67 33.35 27.72
N LEU A 241 -0.06 33.35 26.54
CA LEU A 241 0.39 34.55 25.80
C LEU A 241 -0.75 35.37 25.16
N ARG A 242 -1.99 35.28 25.68
CA ARG A 242 -3.17 36.02 25.19
C ARG A 242 -3.00 37.56 25.17
N SER A 243 -1.95 38.10 25.78
CA SER A 243 -1.68 39.53 25.88
C SER A 243 -0.72 40.12 24.81
N ASP A 244 -0.09 39.30 23.95
CA ASP A 244 0.82 39.80 22.91
C ASP A 244 0.15 39.83 21.52
N GLY A 245 -0.76 40.78 21.33
CA GLY A 245 -1.45 40.97 20.05
C GLY A 245 -0.53 41.32 18.86
N GLU A 246 0.64 41.90 19.12
CA GLU A 246 1.59 42.30 18.08
C GLU A 246 2.26 41.09 17.42
N LEU A 247 2.74 40.12 18.20
CA LEU A 247 3.32 38.87 17.69
C LEU A 247 2.29 38.00 16.96
N LEU A 248 1.06 37.92 17.50
CA LEU A 248 -0.03 37.19 16.85
C LEU A 248 -0.38 37.82 15.48
N SER A 249 -0.40 39.15 15.39
CA SER A 249 -0.67 39.86 14.14
C SER A 249 0.45 39.73 13.10
N LEU A 250 1.71 39.71 13.54
CA LEU A 250 2.88 39.53 12.67
C LEU A 250 2.92 38.11 12.11
N ALA A 251 2.62 37.11 12.93
CA ALA A 251 2.60 35.72 12.47
C ALA A 251 1.40 35.38 11.58
N GLN A 252 0.24 36.01 11.82
CA GLN A 252 -0.93 35.91 10.93
C GLN A 252 -0.71 36.55 9.55
N SER A 253 0.30 37.40 9.39
CA SER A 253 0.68 37.98 8.09
C SER A 253 1.39 37.00 7.14
N GLY A 254 1.66 35.78 7.60
CA GLY A 254 2.34 34.74 6.81
C GLY A 254 3.84 34.98 6.63
N LYS A 255 4.42 35.95 7.35
CA LYS A 255 5.84 36.30 7.28
C LYS A 255 6.59 35.76 8.50
N SER A 256 7.82 35.34 8.28
CA SER A 256 8.82 35.07 9.30
C SER A 256 9.64 36.33 9.61
N GLY A 257 10.27 36.37 10.78
CA GLY A 257 11.16 37.47 11.14
C GLY A 257 11.73 37.36 12.55
N VAL A 258 12.57 38.32 12.94
CA VAL A 258 13.13 38.43 14.28
C VAL A 258 12.76 39.76 14.92
N THR A 259 12.41 39.73 16.19
CA THR A 259 12.16 40.92 17.00
C THR A 259 12.89 40.81 18.35
N GLU A 260 13.23 41.94 18.96
CA GLU A 260 13.82 41.97 20.29
C GLU A 260 12.72 42.05 21.35
N ARG A 261 12.80 41.18 22.36
CA ARG A 261 11.88 41.18 23.50
C ARG A 261 12.60 41.62 24.78
N PRO A 262 12.03 42.57 25.54
CA PRO A 262 12.57 42.94 26.84
C PRO A 262 12.44 41.81 27.86
N ALA A 263 13.29 41.85 28.90
CA ALA A 263 13.18 40.99 30.08
C ALA A 263 11.83 41.22 30.78
N ASP A 264 11.21 40.15 31.28
CA ASP A 264 9.90 40.15 31.95
C ASP A 264 9.89 39.08 33.06
N ASP A 265 8.78 38.92 33.79
CA ASP A 265 8.63 37.98 34.91
C ASP A 265 8.94 36.50 34.55
N SER A 266 8.99 36.15 33.26
CA SER A 266 9.34 34.81 32.74
C SER A 266 10.75 34.72 32.14
N MET A 267 11.43 35.85 31.89
CA MET A 267 12.73 35.91 31.23
C MET A 267 13.63 36.94 31.92
N ASP A 268 14.68 36.46 32.60
CA ASP A 268 15.58 37.28 33.43
C ASP A 268 16.41 38.30 32.63
N GLU A 269 16.44 38.19 31.29
CA GLU A 269 17.12 39.13 30.42
C GLU A 269 16.43 39.31 29.05
N LYS A 270 16.95 40.23 28.24
CA LYS A 270 16.43 40.48 26.89
C LYS A 270 16.74 39.30 25.98
N HIS A 271 15.77 38.89 25.17
CA HIS A 271 15.90 37.81 24.20
C HIS A 271 15.63 38.31 22.77
N LEU A 272 16.31 37.73 21.79
CA LEU A 272 15.86 37.73 20.40
C LEU A 272 14.75 36.69 20.27
N LEU A 273 13.69 37.08 19.59
CA LEU A 273 12.53 36.26 19.31
C LEU A 273 12.38 36.13 17.80
N ALA A 274 12.75 34.98 17.27
CA ALA A 274 12.45 34.62 15.89
C ALA A 274 11.09 33.94 15.82
N TYR A 275 10.29 34.28 14.81
CA TYR A 275 8.96 33.72 14.60
C TYR A 275 8.80 33.25 13.15
N ALA A 276 8.11 32.12 12.98
CA ALA A 276 7.74 31.61 11.66
C ALA A 276 6.38 30.87 11.70
N PRO A 277 5.50 31.08 10.71
CA PRO A 277 4.23 30.39 10.62
C PRO A 277 4.43 28.96 10.08
N THR A 278 3.67 28.01 10.61
CA THR A 278 3.68 26.59 10.19
C THR A 278 2.81 26.31 8.95
N GLY A 279 2.05 27.30 8.47
CA GLY A 279 0.98 27.11 7.48
C GLY A 279 -0.30 26.47 8.04
N GLU A 280 -0.25 26.00 9.30
CA GLU A 280 -1.26 25.11 9.89
C GLU A 280 -1.94 25.69 11.13
N GLY A 281 -2.19 27.01 11.11
CA GLY A 281 -2.82 27.73 12.22
C GLY A 281 -1.97 27.75 13.48
N SER A 282 -0.65 27.62 13.37
CA SER A 282 0.29 27.65 14.49
C SER A 282 1.58 28.36 14.10
N VAL A 283 2.29 28.88 15.09
CA VAL A 283 3.48 29.71 14.93
C VAL A 283 4.56 29.17 15.85
N VAL A 284 5.76 28.98 15.30
CA VAL A 284 6.94 28.63 16.08
C VAL A 284 7.65 29.92 16.51
N LEU A 285 8.03 29.97 17.78
CA LEU A 285 8.74 31.05 18.42
C LEU A 285 10.06 30.50 18.98
N VAL A 286 11.19 31.01 18.51
CA VAL A 286 12.52 30.64 19.00
C VAL A 286 13.07 31.81 19.81
N TYR A 287 13.35 31.57 21.09
CA TYR A 287 13.89 32.55 22.01
C TYR A 287 15.37 32.32 22.21
N ALA A 288 16.22 33.33 21.99
CA ALA A 288 17.65 33.26 22.25
C ALA A 288 18.11 34.44 23.14
N PRO A 289 18.85 34.21 24.23
CA PRO A 289 19.30 35.30 25.10
C PRO A 289 20.24 36.24 24.35
N THR A 290 19.99 37.56 24.40
CA THR A 290 20.78 38.55 23.64
C THR A 290 22.25 38.59 24.04
N ARG A 291 22.60 38.19 25.27
CA ARG A 291 23.99 38.11 25.73
C ARG A 291 24.76 36.97 25.08
N THR A 292 24.09 35.86 24.78
CA THR A 292 24.66 34.70 24.10
C THR A 292 24.68 34.95 22.60
N ALA A 293 23.54 35.36 22.02
CA ALA A 293 23.39 35.66 20.59
C ALA A 293 24.30 36.80 20.10
N TYR A 294 24.62 37.78 20.94
CA TYR A 294 25.59 38.84 20.60
C TYR A 294 26.89 38.74 21.42
N GLY A 295 27.17 37.59 22.02
CA GLY A 295 28.32 37.38 22.93
C GLY A 295 29.69 37.65 22.29
N LEU A 296 29.78 37.53 20.96
CA LEU A 296 30.99 37.82 20.19
C LEU A 296 31.34 39.33 20.10
N GLN A 297 30.46 40.22 20.55
CA GLN A 297 30.64 41.67 20.41
C GLN A 297 31.69 42.24 21.39
N HIS A 298 31.88 41.62 22.55
CA HIS A 298 32.78 42.14 23.60
C HIS A 298 34.27 41.81 23.34
N THR A 299 34.56 40.84 22.48
CA THR A 299 35.93 40.44 22.10
C THR A 299 36.53 41.40 21.07
N VAL A 300 35.72 41.96 20.17
CA VAL A 300 36.20 42.90 19.13
C VAL A 300 36.40 44.32 19.68
N GLY A 301 35.56 44.78 20.61
CA GLY A 301 35.69 46.11 21.22
C GLY A 301 36.95 46.32 22.08
N THR A 302 37.37 45.29 22.82
CA THR A 302 38.56 45.37 23.71
C THR A 302 39.86 45.44 22.92
N HIS A 303 39.97 44.74 21.78
CA HIS A 303 41.18 44.78 20.94
C HIS A 303 41.36 46.11 20.21
N VAL A 304 40.26 46.77 19.79
CA VAL A 304 40.32 48.12 19.18
C VAL A 304 40.76 49.18 20.19
N PHE A 305 40.30 49.10 21.44
CA PHE A 305 40.76 50.01 22.51
C PHE A 305 42.22 49.78 22.91
N LEU A 306 42.70 48.53 22.88
CA LEU A 306 44.11 48.18 23.14
C LEU A 306 45.05 48.76 22.08
N ILE A 307 44.66 48.71 20.79
CA ILE A 307 45.46 49.24 19.68
C ILE A 307 45.54 50.78 19.72
N VAL A 308 44.43 51.47 20.04
CA VAL A 308 44.40 52.93 20.19
C VAL A 308 45.16 53.38 21.45
N GLY A 309 45.08 52.61 22.54
CA GLY A 309 45.85 52.85 23.77
C GLY A 309 47.37 52.70 23.57
N LEU A 310 47.81 51.69 22.83
CA LEU A 310 49.22 51.46 22.48
C LEU A 310 49.77 52.60 21.59
N ALA A 311 48.95 53.13 20.68
CA ALA A 311 49.30 54.27 19.83
C ALA A 311 49.49 55.57 20.63
N VAL A 312 48.69 55.82 21.66
CA VAL A 312 48.82 56.99 22.56
C VAL A 312 50.09 56.92 23.41
N VAL A 313 50.42 55.73 23.93
CA VAL A 313 51.62 55.50 24.76
C VAL A 313 52.91 55.61 23.93
N SER A 314 52.91 55.11 22.69
CA SER A 314 54.05 55.26 21.78
C SER A 314 54.30 56.73 21.38
N LEU A 315 53.25 57.53 21.19
CA LEU A 315 53.36 58.96 20.86
C LEU A 315 53.83 59.82 22.06
N ALA A 316 53.44 59.46 23.29
CA ALA A 316 53.84 60.16 24.52
C ALA A 316 55.30 59.85 24.92
N GLY A 317 55.78 58.62 24.66
CA GLY A 317 57.16 58.23 24.89
C GLY A 317 58.17 58.99 24.02
N VAL A 318 57.81 59.29 22.77
CA VAL A 318 58.67 60.03 21.83
C VAL A 318 58.78 61.52 22.22
N GLY A 319 57.76 62.11 22.85
CA GLY A 319 57.75 63.53 23.25
C GLY A 319 58.58 63.86 24.50
N GLY A 320 58.75 62.91 25.43
CA GLY A 320 59.49 63.12 26.69
C GLY A 320 61.01 63.09 26.53
N VAL A 321 61.51 62.26 25.61
CA VAL A 321 62.95 62.03 25.41
C VAL A 321 63.63 63.19 24.65
N LEU A 322 62.87 63.92 23.83
CA LEU A 322 63.41 65.01 22.98
C LEU A 322 63.67 66.34 23.70
N ARG A 323 63.36 66.49 24.99
CA ARG A 323 63.49 67.78 25.70
C ARG A 323 64.78 67.98 26.50
N ARG A 324 65.48 66.92 26.95
CA ARG A 324 66.49 67.12 28.01
C ARG A 324 67.96 66.88 27.66
N ASN A 325 68.35 66.32 26.50
CA ASN A 325 69.79 65.99 26.34
C ASN A 325 70.47 66.12 24.97
N THR A 326 69.81 66.65 23.93
CA THR A 326 70.25 66.29 22.57
C THR A 326 70.55 67.45 21.62
N VAL A 327 71.49 68.35 21.95
CA VAL A 327 72.01 69.29 20.94
C VAL A 327 73.54 69.39 20.86
N THR A 328 74.35 68.75 21.73
CA THR A 328 75.79 69.05 21.67
C THR A 328 76.82 67.90 21.73
N PRO A 329 76.44 66.61 21.76
CA PRO A 329 77.39 65.57 21.32
C PRO A 329 76.95 64.71 20.12
N LEU A 330 75.95 65.14 19.35
CA LEU A 330 75.34 64.36 18.25
C LEU A 330 76.12 64.39 16.90
N ASN A 331 77.45 64.53 16.91
CA ASN A 331 78.26 64.49 15.67
C ASN A 331 79.38 63.43 15.68
N ARG A 332 79.36 62.48 16.63
CA ARG A 332 80.26 61.31 16.61
C ARG A 332 79.61 59.94 16.89
N LEU A 333 78.31 59.88 17.20
CA LEU A 333 77.55 58.61 17.32
C LEU A 333 76.91 58.16 15.99
N ASN A 334 76.74 59.10 15.03
CA ASN A 334 76.11 58.83 13.73
C ASN A 334 76.92 57.85 12.87
N SER A 335 78.25 57.78 13.01
CA SER A 335 79.09 56.89 12.20
C SER A 335 79.12 55.44 12.67
N THR A 336 78.75 55.14 13.93
CA THR A 336 78.73 53.76 14.45
C THR A 336 77.34 53.12 14.24
N VAL A 337 76.27 53.91 14.37
CA VAL A 337 74.89 53.45 14.12
C VAL A 337 74.58 53.33 12.62
N ASP A 338 75.13 54.19 11.76
CA ASP A 338 74.98 54.03 10.29
C ASP A 338 75.69 52.78 9.75
N ARG A 339 76.77 52.33 10.42
CA ARG A 339 77.50 51.10 10.07
C ARG A 339 76.79 49.82 10.55
N LEU A 340 76.14 49.87 11.72
CA LEU A 340 75.22 48.81 12.17
C LEU A 340 73.97 48.74 11.27
N ARG A 341 73.41 49.88 10.85
CA ARG A 341 72.32 49.95 9.85
C ARG A 341 72.69 49.44 8.46
N ALA A 342 73.98 49.46 8.12
CA ALA A 342 74.50 48.93 6.86
C ALA A 342 74.87 47.43 6.93
N GLY A 343 74.72 46.77 8.09
CA GLY A 343 74.92 45.34 8.26
C GLY A 343 76.34 44.89 8.62
N GLU A 344 77.26 45.81 8.95
CA GLU A 344 78.65 45.53 9.33
C GLU A 344 78.78 45.33 10.85
N LEU A 345 78.64 44.09 11.33
CA LEU A 345 78.72 43.74 12.75
C LEU A 345 80.17 43.53 13.25
N ASP A 346 81.19 43.47 12.38
CA ASP A 346 82.59 43.10 12.70
C ASP A 346 83.52 44.15 13.28
N ALA A 347 82.99 45.30 13.69
CA ALA A 347 83.82 46.36 14.20
C ALA A 347 84.04 46.33 15.72
N SER A 348 85.30 46.46 16.13
CA SER A 348 85.70 46.65 17.52
C SER A 348 85.25 48.03 18.02
N VAL A 349 84.35 48.04 18.99
CA VAL A 349 83.89 49.24 19.68
C VAL A 349 84.56 49.24 21.06
N GLU A 350 85.76 49.80 21.14
CA GLU A 350 86.48 49.97 22.41
C GLU A 350 86.43 51.44 22.83
N SER A 351 85.93 51.69 24.05
CA SER A 351 85.93 53.02 24.67
C SER A 351 86.59 52.91 26.04
N SER A 352 87.67 53.67 26.26
CA SER A 352 88.41 53.72 27.53
C SER A 352 87.85 54.80 28.48
N ARG A 353 86.52 54.89 28.61
CA ARG A 353 85.83 55.89 29.45
C ARG A 353 85.00 55.22 30.54
N ASP A 354 85.16 55.69 31.78
CA ASP A 354 84.43 55.25 32.97
C ASP A 354 83.26 56.21 33.33
N ASP A 355 82.61 56.81 32.32
CA ASP A 355 81.44 57.70 32.47
C ASP A 355 80.15 57.03 31.92
N GLU A 356 79.00 57.70 32.04
CA GLU A 356 77.71 57.17 31.56
C GLU A 356 77.68 56.95 30.02
N PHE A 357 78.71 57.36 29.26
CA PHE A 357 78.90 57.02 27.85
C PHE A 357 79.72 55.74 27.65
N GLY A 358 80.52 55.32 28.64
CA GLY A 358 81.12 53.97 28.72
C GLY A 358 80.04 52.89 28.81
N ASP A 359 79.00 53.10 29.61
CA ASP A 359 77.83 52.22 29.70
C ASP A 359 77.03 52.17 28.38
N VAL A 360 76.99 53.27 27.61
CA VAL A 360 76.36 53.29 26.27
C VAL A 360 77.20 52.54 25.24
N PHE A 361 78.54 52.59 25.32
CA PHE A 361 79.42 51.80 24.45
C PHE A 361 79.41 50.31 24.82
N ALA A 362 79.33 49.97 26.11
CA ALA A 362 79.10 48.60 26.57
C ALA A 362 77.71 48.09 26.16
N GLY A 363 76.66 48.92 26.26
CA GLY A 363 75.32 48.60 25.78
C GLY A 363 75.23 48.46 24.26
N ILE A 364 76.00 49.23 23.47
CA ILE A 364 76.10 49.06 22.01
C ILE A 364 76.93 47.82 21.64
N ALA A 365 77.94 47.46 22.44
CA ALA A 365 78.70 46.22 22.25
C ALA A 365 77.84 44.99 22.57
N GLN A 366 77.07 45.02 23.67
CA GLN A 366 76.10 44.01 24.03
C GLN A 366 74.98 43.91 22.99
N MET A 367 74.39 45.04 22.56
CA MET A 367 73.40 45.06 21.48
C MET A 367 73.96 44.55 20.15
N ARG A 368 75.24 44.79 19.83
CA ARG A 368 75.90 44.23 18.63
C ARG A 368 76.07 42.72 18.74
N ASP A 369 76.44 42.22 19.91
CA ASP A 369 76.64 40.80 20.15
C ASP A 369 75.28 40.06 20.20
N ASP A 370 74.26 40.66 20.82
CA ASP A 370 72.86 40.21 20.77
C ASP A 370 72.30 40.23 19.33
N LEU A 371 72.57 41.28 18.54
CA LEU A 371 72.16 41.37 17.13
C LEU A 371 72.94 40.41 16.21
N ARG A 372 74.16 40.01 16.59
CA ARG A 372 74.91 38.96 15.87
C ARG A 372 74.33 37.59 16.14
N ASP A 373 74.08 37.28 17.41
CA ASP A 373 73.48 36.01 17.81
C ASP A 373 72.05 35.91 17.22
N GLN A 374 71.23 36.97 17.32
CA GLN A 374 69.92 37.03 16.63
C GLN A 374 70.01 36.90 15.10
N ARG A 375 71.06 37.42 14.46
CA ARG A 375 71.23 37.29 13.01
C ARG A 375 71.63 35.88 12.62
N ALA A 376 72.50 35.23 13.40
CA ALA A 376 72.85 33.83 13.19
C ALA A 376 71.63 32.91 13.38
N ASP A 377 70.86 33.13 14.45
CA ASP A 377 69.62 32.40 14.71
C ASP A 377 68.57 32.68 13.64
N ALA A 378 68.41 33.93 13.20
CA ALA A 378 67.48 34.27 12.11
C ALA A 378 67.89 33.65 10.76
N GLU A 379 69.18 33.52 10.46
CA GLU A 379 69.66 32.86 9.24
C GLU A 379 69.39 31.33 9.32
N ALA A 380 69.59 30.72 10.49
CA ALA A 380 69.26 29.32 10.74
C ALA A 380 67.75 29.04 10.70
N TYR A 381 66.94 29.89 11.33
CA TYR A 381 65.48 29.81 11.27
C TYR A 381 64.96 30.00 9.85
N ARG A 382 65.61 30.87 9.05
CA ARG A 382 65.27 31.03 7.63
C ARG A 382 65.44 29.73 6.85
N GLU A 383 66.51 28.98 7.10
CA GLU A 383 66.77 27.69 6.46
C GLU A 383 65.73 26.63 6.87
N VAL A 384 65.33 26.61 8.14
CA VAL A 384 64.23 25.74 8.63
C VAL A 384 62.89 26.13 8.01
N MET A 385 62.58 27.42 7.92
CA MET A 385 61.36 27.92 7.26
C MET A 385 61.35 27.63 5.75
N GLU A 386 62.50 27.69 5.07
CA GLU A 386 62.62 27.33 3.65
C GLU A 386 62.32 25.84 3.43
N ARG A 387 62.90 24.95 4.24
CA ARG A 387 62.56 23.51 4.22
C ARG A 387 61.08 23.24 4.49
N THR A 388 60.51 23.95 5.46
CA THR A 388 59.09 23.83 5.81
C THR A 388 58.19 24.31 4.66
N ALA A 389 58.58 25.39 3.97
CA ALA A 389 57.86 25.89 2.81
C ALA A 389 57.89 24.90 1.62
N ASP A 390 58.96 24.10 1.51
CA ASP A 390 59.10 23.03 0.53
C ASP A 390 58.33 21.74 0.91
N GLY A 391 57.73 21.69 2.11
CA GLY A 391 56.85 20.60 2.54
C GLY A 391 57.38 19.76 3.71
N ASP A 392 58.60 20.02 4.19
CA ASP A 392 59.16 19.31 5.35
C ASP A 392 58.59 19.86 6.66
N LEU A 393 57.48 19.28 7.12
CA LEU A 393 56.86 19.61 8.41
C LEU A 393 57.57 18.93 9.60
N THR A 394 58.62 18.13 9.35
CA THR A 394 59.47 17.55 10.39
C THR A 394 60.57 18.50 10.85
N ALA A 395 60.84 19.56 10.08
CA ALA A 395 61.82 20.58 10.40
C ALA A 395 61.48 21.28 11.74
N ARG A 396 62.47 21.39 12.62
CA ARG A 396 62.33 22.06 13.93
C ARG A 396 63.40 23.13 14.08
N MET A 397 63.03 24.24 14.71
CA MET A 397 63.96 25.30 15.08
C MET A 397 64.68 24.93 16.37
N ASP A 398 65.95 25.32 16.48
CA ASP A 398 66.73 25.16 17.70
C ASP A 398 66.21 26.13 18.78
N GLU A 399 65.79 25.60 19.91
CA GLU A 399 65.24 26.36 21.03
C GLU A 399 66.34 26.96 21.91
N GLU A 400 67.59 26.46 21.79
CA GLU A 400 68.74 26.91 22.56
C GLU A 400 69.39 28.18 21.95
N SER A 401 68.62 29.28 21.89
CA SER A 401 69.14 30.60 21.50
C SER A 401 69.64 31.41 22.71
N ARG A 402 70.69 32.21 22.50
CA ARG A 402 71.16 33.21 23.48
C ARG A 402 70.24 34.45 23.54
N SER A 403 69.34 34.62 22.57
CA SER A 403 68.26 35.61 22.59
C SER A 403 66.96 34.93 23.02
N GLN A 404 66.40 35.41 24.12
CA GLN A 404 65.13 34.89 24.64
C GLN A 404 63.99 35.03 23.62
N GLU A 405 63.98 36.12 22.84
CA GLU A 405 62.99 36.37 21.80
C GLU A 405 63.07 35.34 20.65
N MET A 406 64.28 34.93 20.26
CA MET A 406 64.47 33.90 19.24
C MET A 406 64.10 32.52 19.76
N SER A 407 64.40 32.20 21.02
CA SER A 407 63.98 30.95 21.67
C SER A 407 62.44 30.82 21.70
N THR A 408 61.71 31.89 22.08
CA THR A 408 60.24 31.90 22.04
C THR A 408 59.66 31.76 20.62
N ILE A 409 60.35 32.29 19.59
CA ILE A 409 59.95 32.10 18.19
C ILE A 409 60.13 30.63 17.77
N ALA A 410 61.23 29.98 18.17
CA ALA A 410 61.47 28.57 17.90
C ALA A 410 60.41 27.68 18.56
N GLU A 411 60.11 27.90 19.85
CA GLU A 411 59.06 27.17 20.58
C GLU A 411 57.70 27.32 19.86
N ALA A 412 57.26 28.55 19.58
CA ALA A 412 55.97 28.79 18.92
C ALA A 412 55.91 28.23 17.48
N PHE A 413 57.04 28.21 16.77
CA PHE A 413 57.13 27.60 15.45
C PHE A 413 57.04 26.06 15.54
N ASN A 414 57.75 25.45 16.49
CA ASN A 414 57.74 24.00 16.70
C ASN A 414 56.32 23.52 17.11
N ASP A 415 55.65 24.24 18.02
CA ASP A 415 54.24 23.98 18.38
C ASP A 415 53.30 24.07 17.16
N MET A 416 53.49 25.09 16.31
CA MET A 416 52.73 25.25 15.08
C MET A 416 52.98 24.09 14.10
N MET A 417 54.23 23.63 13.98
CA MET A 417 54.57 22.47 13.14
C MET A 417 53.99 21.17 13.68
N ASP A 418 53.94 20.98 14.99
CA ASP A 418 53.31 19.82 15.61
C ASP A 418 51.80 19.77 15.33
N GLU A 419 51.10 20.90 15.44
CA GLU A 419 49.65 20.96 15.13
C GLU A 419 49.38 20.80 13.63
N LEU A 420 50.20 21.40 12.75
CA LEU A 420 50.13 21.19 11.30
C LEU A 420 50.38 19.71 10.94
N SER A 421 51.39 19.10 11.54
CA SER A 421 51.71 17.69 11.34
C SER A 421 50.58 16.77 11.82
N ALA A 422 49.99 17.08 12.97
CA ALA A 422 48.83 16.36 13.48
C ALA A 422 47.61 16.51 12.57
N THR A 423 47.39 17.70 12.02
CA THR A 423 46.30 17.98 11.08
C THR A 423 46.47 17.21 9.78
N VAL A 424 47.65 17.24 9.16
CA VAL A 424 47.94 16.49 7.92
C VAL A 424 47.73 14.98 8.13
N ARG A 425 48.16 14.43 9.27
CA ARG A 425 47.91 13.02 9.62
C ARG A 425 46.42 12.71 9.80
N ARG A 426 45.67 13.54 10.52
CA ARG A 426 44.22 13.36 10.69
C ARG A 426 43.49 13.39 9.36
N VAL A 427 43.85 14.32 8.46
CA VAL A 427 43.22 14.43 7.14
C VAL A 427 43.59 13.24 6.24
N SER A 428 44.84 12.76 6.29
CA SER A 428 45.24 11.55 5.54
C SER A 428 44.49 10.32 6.02
N GLN A 429 44.38 10.14 7.34
CA GLN A 429 43.61 9.04 7.93
C GLN A 429 42.13 9.13 7.55
N PHE A 430 41.54 10.32 7.61
CA PHE A 430 40.17 10.54 7.16
C PHE A 430 39.99 10.19 5.67
N GLY A 431 40.96 10.50 4.80
CA GLY A 431 40.93 10.09 3.40
C GLY A 431 40.96 8.56 3.23
N GLU A 432 41.77 7.85 4.01
CA GLU A 432 41.79 6.38 4.00
C GLU A 432 40.46 5.77 4.47
N ASP A 433 39.88 6.32 5.55
CA ASP A 433 38.57 5.90 6.07
C ASP A 433 37.46 6.14 5.03
N VAL A 434 37.48 7.28 4.34
CA VAL A 434 36.53 7.59 3.24
C VAL A 434 36.71 6.64 2.07
N ALA A 435 37.94 6.27 1.70
CA ALA A 435 38.20 5.32 0.63
C ALA A 435 37.73 3.89 0.99
N GLU A 436 37.81 3.51 2.27
CA GLU A 436 37.29 2.23 2.76
C GLU A 436 35.77 2.17 2.74
N LEU A 437 35.11 3.17 3.33
CA LEU A 437 33.66 3.32 3.24
C LEU A 437 33.20 3.39 1.78
N GLY A 438 34.03 4.02 0.94
CA GLY A 438 33.92 4.07 -0.50
C GLY A 438 33.68 2.72 -1.16
N ARG A 439 34.55 1.77 -0.83
CA ARG A 439 34.52 0.39 -1.36
C ARG A 439 33.35 -0.41 -0.80
N GLU A 440 32.98 -0.20 0.46
CA GLU A 440 31.84 -0.87 1.09
C GLU A 440 30.51 -0.47 0.43
N VAL A 441 30.30 0.82 0.21
CA VAL A 441 29.10 1.33 -0.48
C VAL A 441 29.04 0.84 -1.93
N ALA A 442 30.16 0.79 -2.65
CA ALA A 442 30.20 0.24 -4.00
C ALA A 442 29.76 -1.25 -4.02
N ALA A 443 30.29 -2.07 -3.11
CA ALA A 443 29.89 -3.47 -2.99
C ALA A 443 28.40 -3.63 -2.64
N SER A 444 27.88 -2.80 -1.71
CA SER A 444 26.45 -2.79 -1.39
C SER A 444 25.59 -2.38 -2.58
N THR A 445 26.07 -1.48 -3.43
CA THR A 445 25.35 -0.96 -4.59
C THR A 445 25.28 -2.02 -5.70
N ASP A 446 26.35 -2.80 -5.91
CA ASP A 446 26.36 -3.98 -6.79
C ASP A 446 25.35 -5.04 -6.33
N GLU A 447 25.27 -5.31 -5.02
CA GLU A 447 24.28 -6.25 -4.46
C GLU A 447 22.85 -5.76 -4.66
N VAL A 448 22.58 -4.47 -4.44
CA VAL A 448 21.26 -3.88 -4.71
C VAL A 448 20.91 -4.00 -6.20
N SER A 449 21.87 -3.77 -7.10
CA SER A 449 21.68 -3.92 -8.55
C SER A 449 21.31 -5.37 -8.94
N GLU A 450 21.97 -6.37 -8.35
CA GLU A 450 21.65 -7.78 -8.57
C GLU A 450 20.24 -8.13 -8.08
N ARG A 451 19.88 -7.67 -6.88
CA ARG A 451 18.54 -7.88 -6.31
C ARG A 451 17.45 -7.18 -7.13
N SER A 452 17.70 -5.97 -7.65
CA SER A 452 16.76 -5.28 -8.53
C SER A 452 16.51 -6.07 -9.83
N ARG A 453 17.54 -6.69 -10.42
CA ARG A 453 17.36 -7.57 -11.60
C ARG A 453 16.51 -8.80 -11.27
N ALA A 454 16.71 -9.40 -10.10
CA ALA A 454 15.89 -10.54 -9.65
C ALA A 454 14.42 -10.13 -9.41
N VAL A 455 14.18 -8.91 -8.93
CA VAL A 455 12.84 -8.33 -8.83
C VAL A 455 12.23 -8.17 -10.22
N SER A 456 12.94 -7.62 -11.20
CA SER A 456 12.46 -7.51 -12.59
C SER A 456 12.09 -8.87 -13.20
N GLU A 457 12.93 -9.90 -13.02
CA GLU A 457 12.64 -11.26 -13.49
C GLU A 457 11.37 -11.84 -12.82
N SER A 458 11.20 -11.60 -11.51
CA SER A 458 10.01 -12.03 -10.77
C SER A 458 8.75 -11.35 -11.29
N ILE A 459 8.84 -10.07 -11.68
CA ILE A 459 7.72 -9.31 -12.24
C ILE A 459 7.34 -9.80 -13.64
N GLU A 460 8.31 -10.16 -14.47
CA GLU A 460 8.05 -10.80 -15.77
C GLU A 460 7.30 -12.13 -15.59
N GLN A 461 7.68 -12.93 -14.60
CA GLN A 461 6.99 -14.19 -14.27
C GLN A 461 5.57 -13.95 -13.74
N ILE A 462 5.36 -12.97 -12.86
CA ILE A 462 4.03 -12.59 -12.35
C ILE A 462 3.14 -12.13 -13.52
N SER A 463 3.65 -11.29 -14.41
CA SER A 463 2.91 -10.79 -15.57
C SER A 463 2.53 -11.94 -16.53
N ALA A 464 3.44 -12.88 -16.77
CA ALA A 464 3.17 -14.07 -17.57
C ALA A 464 2.12 -14.97 -16.90
N GLY A 465 2.19 -15.14 -15.57
CA GLY A 465 1.21 -15.87 -14.77
C GLY A 465 -0.19 -15.24 -14.84
N ALA A 466 -0.28 -13.93 -14.69
CA ALA A 466 -1.54 -13.18 -14.80
C ALA A 466 -2.16 -13.30 -16.20
N ALA A 467 -1.34 -13.22 -17.26
CA ALA A 467 -1.80 -13.44 -18.63
C ALA A 467 -2.30 -14.88 -18.86
N GLN A 468 -1.62 -15.88 -18.29
CA GLN A 468 -2.07 -17.27 -18.34
C GLN A 468 -3.38 -17.47 -17.57
N GLN A 469 -3.53 -16.82 -16.43
CA GLN A 469 -4.75 -16.85 -15.61
C GLN A 469 -5.93 -16.25 -16.36
N SER A 470 -5.75 -15.08 -17.01
CA SER A 470 -6.76 -14.47 -17.88
C SER A 470 -7.21 -15.42 -19.00
N SER A 471 -6.27 -16.12 -19.64
CA SER A 471 -6.61 -17.13 -20.65
C SER A 471 -7.35 -18.33 -20.06
N GLY A 472 -6.98 -18.78 -18.86
CA GLY A 472 -7.65 -19.89 -18.18
C GLY A 472 -9.09 -19.55 -17.78
N ILE A 473 -9.33 -18.31 -17.35
CA ILE A 473 -10.67 -17.81 -17.02
C ILE A 473 -11.56 -17.76 -18.25
N ALA A 474 -11.05 -17.27 -19.37
CA ALA A 474 -11.80 -17.26 -20.62
C ALA A 474 -12.25 -18.67 -21.04
N GLN A 475 -11.42 -19.68 -20.78
CA GLN A 475 -11.77 -21.08 -21.02
C GLN A 475 -12.85 -21.58 -20.04
N VAL A 476 -12.75 -21.24 -18.75
CA VAL A 476 -13.80 -21.56 -17.76
C VAL A 476 -15.14 -20.93 -18.17
N SER A 477 -15.16 -19.68 -18.62
CA SER A 477 -16.38 -19.03 -19.11
C SER A 477 -17.00 -19.78 -20.29
N GLU A 478 -16.19 -20.23 -21.26
CA GLU A 478 -16.66 -21.04 -22.39
C GLU A 478 -17.26 -22.39 -21.92
N GLU A 479 -16.61 -23.07 -20.99
CA GLU A 479 -17.13 -24.33 -20.42
C GLU A 479 -18.43 -24.12 -19.62
N MET A 480 -18.58 -22.98 -18.94
CA MET A 480 -19.81 -22.63 -18.22
C MET A 480 -20.97 -22.26 -19.15
N ASP A 481 -20.68 -21.64 -20.30
CA ASP A 481 -21.68 -21.41 -21.36
C ASP A 481 -22.19 -22.74 -21.94
N ASP A 482 -21.29 -23.68 -22.20
CA ASP A 482 -21.62 -25.04 -22.65
C ASP A 482 -22.43 -25.82 -21.60
N LEU A 483 -22.08 -25.68 -20.33
CA LEU A 483 -22.83 -26.27 -19.22
C LEU A 483 -24.23 -25.67 -19.13
N SER A 484 -24.37 -24.34 -19.27
CA SER A 484 -25.66 -23.65 -19.27
C SER A 484 -26.56 -24.13 -20.40
N ALA A 485 -26.00 -24.35 -21.60
CA ALA A 485 -26.73 -24.93 -22.72
C ALA A 485 -27.19 -26.36 -22.42
N SER A 486 -26.35 -27.17 -21.77
CA SER A 486 -26.67 -28.54 -21.38
C SER A 486 -27.78 -28.60 -20.31
N ILE A 487 -27.73 -27.72 -19.31
CA ILE A 487 -28.76 -27.55 -18.28
C ILE A 487 -30.11 -27.21 -18.93
N GLN A 488 -30.14 -26.29 -19.90
CA GLN A 488 -31.37 -25.95 -20.63
C GLN A 488 -31.94 -27.13 -21.42
N GLN A 489 -31.06 -27.95 -22.03
CA GLN A 489 -31.49 -29.17 -22.72
C GLN A 489 -32.09 -30.19 -21.76
N ILE A 490 -31.50 -30.38 -20.59
CA ILE A 490 -32.03 -31.29 -19.55
C ILE A 490 -33.38 -30.79 -19.05
N ALA A 491 -33.51 -29.49 -18.76
CA ALA A 491 -34.79 -28.89 -18.34
C ALA A 491 -35.89 -29.10 -19.39
N SER A 492 -35.58 -28.89 -20.68
CA SER A 492 -36.53 -29.15 -21.76
C SER A 492 -36.91 -30.63 -21.88
N ALA A 493 -35.95 -31.55 -21.70
CA ALA A 493 -36.22 -32.98 -21.74
C ALA A 493 -37.07 -33.45 -20.54
N ALA A 494 -36.87 -32.84 -19.37
CA ALA A 494 -37.68 -33.09 -18.17
C ALA A 494 -39.14 -32.63 -18.39
N ASP A 495 -39.36 -31.44 -18.96
CA ASP A 495 -40.70 -30.93 -19.29
C ASP A 495 -41.44 -31.82 -20.32
N GLU A 496 -40.72 -32.29 -21.35
CA GLU A 496 -41.27 -33.25 -22.31
C GLU A 496 -41.64 -34.58 -21.65
N LEU A 497 -40.81 -35.08 -20.73
CA LEU A 497 -41.07 -36.31 -19.99
C LEU A 497 -42.24 -36.18 -19.02
N ALA A 498 -42.43 -35.03 -18.36
CA ALA A 498 -43.62 -34.74 -17.56
C ALA A 498 -44.88 -34.81 -18.41
N THR A 499 -44.88 -34.15 -19.57
CA THR A 499 -46.01 -34.17 -20.51
C THR A 499 -46.34 -35.58 -20.99
N LEU A 500 -45.31 -36.37 -21.35
CA LEU A 500 -45.51 -37.75 -21.79
C LEU A 500 -46.03 -38.65 -20.66
N SER A 501 -45.60 -38.40 -19.42
CA SER A 501 -46.07 -39.11 -18.23
C SER A 501 -47.56 -38.84 -18.00
N GLU A 502 -47.99 -37.58 -18.05
CA GLU A 502 -49.41 -37.21 -17.93
C GLU A 502 -50.28 -37.87 -19.02
N GLU A 503 -49.82 -37.85 -20.27
CA GLU A 503 -50.52 -38.50 -21.39
C GLU A 503 -50.60 -40.04 -21.21
N THR A 504 -49.57 -40.65 -20.61
CA THR A 504 -49.54 -42.08 -20.33
C THR A 504 -50.50 -42.45 -19.21
N ALA A 505 -50.57 -41.65 -18.13
CA ALA A 505 -51.56 -41.84 -17.06
C ALA A 505 -53.00 -41.72 -17.60
N GLU A 506 -53.28 -40.71 -18.43
CA GLU A 506 -54.62 -40.53 -19.02
C GLU A 506 -55.02 -41.74 -19.89
N ARG A 507 -54.08 -42.27 -20.69
CA ARG A 507 -54.31 -43.49 -21.49
C ARG A 507 -54.50 -44.73 -20.63
N ALA A 508 -53.75 -44.88 -19.54
CA ALA A 508 -53.90 -46.00 -18.61
C ALA A 508 -55.27 -45.97 -17.92
N HIS A 509 -55.71 -44.79 -17.47
CA HIS A 509 -57.05 -44.57 -16.92
C HIS A 509 -58.14 -44.92 -17.94
N GLY A 510 -58.04 -44.42 -19.17
CA GLY A 510 -59.00 -44.77 -20.23
C GLY A 510 -59.00 -46.27 -20.57
N GLY A 511 -57.86 -46.93 -20.46
CA GLY A 511 -57.75 -48.38 -20.58
C GLY A 511 -58.46 -49.12 -19.44
N ALA A 512 -58.33 -48.61 -18.21
CA ALA A 512 -58.95 -49.19 -17.02
C ALA A 512 -60.47 -49.05 -17.05
N ASP A 513 -60.99 -47.90 -17.49
CA ASP A 513 -62.42 -47.71 -17.72
C ASP A 513 -62.96 -48.72 -18.75
N ALA A 514 -62.27 -48.89 -19.88
CA ALA A 514 -62.68 -49.83 -20.91
C ALA A 514 -62.63 -51.31 -20.46
N ALA A 515 -61.66 -51.67 -19.61
CA ALA A 515 -61.58 -53.01 -19.02
C ALA A 515 -62.67 -53.23 -17.96
N THR A 516 -63.05 -52.20 -17.19
CA THR A 516 -64.19 -52.25 -16.27
C THR A 516 -65.50 -52.46 -17.02
N ASP A 517 -65.73 -51.73 -18.12
CA ASP A 517 -66.89 -51.93 -18.99
C ASP A 517 -66.95 -53.37 -19.57
N ALA A 518 -65.78 -53.96 -19.87
CA ALA A 518 -65.69 -55.33 -20.34
C ALA A 518 -66.04 -56.37 -19.25
N LEU A 519 -65.67 -56.12 -17.98
CA LEU A 519 -66.10 -56.96 -16.85
C LEU A 519 -67.61 -56.92 -16.65
N ASP A 520 -68.22 -55.73 -16.70
CA ASP A 520 -69.68 -55.58 -16.64
C ASP A 520 -70.35 -56.38 -17.77
N GLY A 521 -69.78 -56.33 -18.98
CA GLY A 521 -70.23 -57.15 -20.10
C GLY A 521 -70.09 -58.66 -19.87
N MET A 522 -69.03 -59.13 -19.23
CA MET A 522 -68.86 -60.54 -18.86
C MET A 522 -69.89 -60.98 -17.82
N ASP A 523 -70.20 -60.11 -16.86
CA ASP A 523 -71.21 -60.33 -15.84
C ASP A 523 -72.63 -60.43 -16.44
N ASP A 524 -72.93 -59.59 -17.42
CA ASP A 524 -74.18 -59.67 -18.20
C ASP A 524 -74.28 -61.00 -18.98
N ILE A 525 -73.19 -61.42 -19.64
CA ILE A 525 -73.16 -62.71 -20.37
C ILE A 525 -73.33 -63.88 -19.38
N ARG A 526 -72.70 -63.82 -18.20
CA ARG A 526 -72.87 -64.82 -17.14
C ARG A 526 -74.35 -64.95 -16.75
N ALA A 527 -75.02 -63.82 -16.50
CA ALA A 527 -76.43 -63.80 -16.12
C ALA A 527 -77.35 -64.36 -17.24
N GLU A 528 -77.11 -64.01 -18.50
CA GLU A 528 -77.86 -64.58 -19.64
C GLU A 528 -77.60 -66.08 -19.81
N THR A 529 -76.38 -66.53 -19.51
CA THR A 529 -76.02 -67.95 -19.55
C THR A 529 -76.78 -68.74 -18.47
N GLU A 530 -76.88 -68.21 -17.26
CA GLU A 530 -77.67 -68.80 -16.17
C GLU A 530 -79.16 -68.90 -16.52
N ARG A 531 -79.74 -67.83 -17.10
CA ARG A 531 -81.13 -67.85 -17.61
C ARG A 531 -81.33 -68.93 -18.68
N THR A 532 -80.36 -69.09 -19.57
CA THR A 532 -80.40 -70.13 -20.61
C THR A 532 -80.39 -71.55 -20.00
N VAL A 533 -79.63 -71.78 -18.92
CA VAL A 533 -79.65 -73.06 -18.19
C VAL A 533 -81.04 -73.34 -17.63
N GLU A 534 -81.67 -72.34 -16.97
CA GLU A 534 -83.03 -72.48 -16.42
C GLU A 534 -84.07 -72.84 -17.51
N GLU A 535 -83.98 -72.21 -18.68
CA GLU A 535 -84.86 -72.53 -19.82
C GLU A 535 -84.67 -73.96 -20.34
N ILE A 536 -83.42 -74.43 -20.39
CA ILE A 536 -83.10 -75.80 -20.78
C ILE A 536 -83.63 -76.82 -19.78
N GLU A 537 -83.55 -76.53 -18.47
CA GLU A 537 -84.11 -77.39 -17.42
C GLU A 537 -85.63 -77.47 -17.51
N ARG A 538 -86.30 -76.36 -17.84
CA ARG A 538 -87.75 -76.36 -18.09
C ARG A 538 -88.13 -77.20 -19.32
N LEU A 539 -87.35 -77.08 -20.40
CA LEU A 539 -87.55 -77.91 -21.61
C LEU A 539 -87.37 -79.40 -21.29
N ASP A 540 -86.37 -79.75 -20.49
CA ASP A 540 -86.14 -81.13 -20.01
C ASP A 540 -87.33 -81.67 -19.21
N GLY A 541 -87.97 -80.82 -18.39
CA GLY A 541 -89.24 -81.13 -17.74
C GLY A 541 -90.38 -81.44 -18.72
N HIS A 542 -90.59 -80.58 -19.72
CA HIS A 542 -91.63 -80.78 -20.74
C HIS A 542 -91.40 -82.04 -21.59
N LEU A 543 -90.15 -82.36 -21.95
CA LEU A 543 -89.83 -83.56 -22.74
C LEU A 543 -90.18 -84.85 -21.98
N ARG A 544 -89.90 -84.91 -20.66
CA ARG A 544 -90.31 -86.05 -19.82
C ARG A 544 -91.83 -86.19 -19.73
N GLU A 545 -92.55 -85.08 -19.68
CA GLU A 545 -94.02 -85.09 -19.67
C GLU A 545 -94.56 -85.63 -21.01
N ILE A 546 -94.00 -85.19 -22.14
CA ILE A 546 -94.37 -85.69 -23.47
C ILE A 546 -94.07 -87.19 -23.58
N GLU A 547 -92.89 -87.63 -23.15
CA GLU A 547 -92.51 -89.05 -23.16
C GLU A 547 -93.51 -89.91 -22.36
N ALA A 548 -93.93 -89.44 -21.18
CA ALA A 548 -94.95 -90.11 -20.38
C ALA A 548 -96.31 -90.18 -21.10
N VAL A 549 -96.74 -89.10 -21.76
CA VAL A 549 -97.99 -89.07 -22.54
C VAL A 549 -97.91 -90.01 -23.74
N VAL A 550 -96.80 -90.03 -24.47
CA VAL A 550 -96.58 -90.92 -25.62
C VAL A 550 -96.58 -92.38 -25.18
N GLY A 551 -96.00 -92.69 -24.02
CA GLY A 551 -96.09 -94.02 -23.41
C GLY A 551 -97.55 -94.46 -23.19
N VAL A 552 -98.38 -93.58 -22.60
CA VAL A 552 -99.82 -93.86 -22.43
C VAL A 552 -100.53 -94.05 -23.77
N ILE A 553 -100.21 -93.24 -24.79
CA ILE A 553 -100.80 -93.38 -26.14
C ILE A 553 -100.43 -94.74 -26.75
N SER A 554 -99.17 -95.16 -26.63
CA SER A 554 -98.69 -96.46 -27.11
C SER A 554 -99.41 -97.62 -26.42
N ASP A 555 -99.54 -97.56 -25.09
CA ASP A 555 -100.29 -98.55 -24.30
C ASP A 555 -101.77 -98.64 -24.72
N VAL A 556 -102.41 -97.48 -24.95
CA VAL A 556 -103.81 -97.40 -25.42
C VAL A 556 -103.94 -97.96 -26.85
N ALA A 557 -103.00 -97.65 -27.74
CA ALA A 557 -102.97 -98.16 -29.10
C ALA A 557 -102.76 -99.69 -29.12
N GLU A 558 -101.85 -100.22 -28.30
CA GLU A 558 -101.65 -101.67 -28.15
C GLU A 558 -102.92 -102.36 -27.63
N GLN A 559 -103.54 -101.80 -26.58
CA GLN A 559 -104.78 -102.33 -26.04
C GLN A 559 -105.91 -102.29 -27.08
N THR A 560 -106.01 -101.22 -27.86
CA THR A 560 -107.01 -101.06 -28.92
C THR A 560 -106.77 -102.06 -30.06
N ASN A 561 -105.52 -102.30 -30.44
CA ASN A 561 -105.14 -103.32 -31.42
C ASN A 561 -105.53 -104.73 -30.93
N ILE A 562 -105.26 -105.07 -29.67
CA ILE A 562 -105.66 -106.36 -29.06
C ILE A 562 -107.19 -106.49 -29.01
N LEU A 563 -107.92 -105.44 -28.66
CA LEU A 563 -109.38 -105.43 -28.64
C LEU A 563 -109.98 -105.60 -30.04
N ALA A 564 -109.42 -104.90 -31.03
CA ALA A 564 -109.82 -104.97 -32.43
C ALA A 564 -109.52 -106.34 -33.04
N LEU A 565 -108.36 -106.93 -32.73
CA LEU A 565 -108.00 -108.29 -33.12
C LEU A 565 -108.95 -109.33 -32.52
N ASN A 566 -109.30 -109.20 -31.24
CA ASN A 566 -110.28 -110.07 -30.59
C ASN A 566 -111.68 -109.93 -31.22
N ALA A 567 -112.08 -108.71 -31.60
CA ALA A 567 -113.35 -108.44 -32.27
C ALA A 567 -113.36 -108.98 -33.72
N GLU A 568 -112.26 -108.87 -34.46
CA GLU A 568 -112.07 -109.42 -35.81
C GLU A 568 -112.14 -110.97 -35.79
N ILE A 569 -111.53 -111.61 -34.77
CA ILE A 569 -111.62 -113.06 -34.54
C ILE A 569 -113.08 -113.47 -34.26
N GLU A 570 -113.80 -112.77 -33.40
CA GLU A 570 -115.18 -113.13 -33.05
C GLU A 570 -116.16 -112.83 -34.21
N ALA A 571 -115.88 -111.81 -35.04
CA ALA A 571 -116.61 -111.53 -36.27
C ALA A 571 -116.41 -112.63 -37.33
N ALA A 572 -115.19 -113.15 -37.50
CA ALA A 572 -114.91 -114.30 -38.36
C ALA A 572 -115.61 -115.60 -37.88
N ARG A 573 -115.86 -115.70 -36.56
CA ARG A 573 -116.55 -116.83 -35.92
C ARG A 573 -118.08 -116.84 -36.16
N ALA A 574 -118.66 -115.67 -36.44
CA ALA A 574 -120.10 -115.48 -36.65
C ALA A 574 -120.57 -115.71 -38.12
N GLY A 575 -119.66 -116.00 -39.06
CA GLY A 575 -119.99 -116.27 -40.47
C GLY A 575 -120.61 -115.05 -41.19
N GLU A 576 -121.59 -115.26 -42.09
CA GLU A 576 -122.24 -114.20 -42.88
C GLU A 576 -122.87 -113.06 -42.04
N ALA A 577 -123.18 -113.30 -40.75
CA ALA A 577 -123.75 -112.28 -39.86
C ALA A 577 -122.70 -111.31 -39.25
N GLY A 578 -121.41 -111.65 -39.30
CA GLY A 578 -120.30 -110.88 -38.72
C GLY A 578 -119.55 -109.99 -39.72
N GLU A 579 -119.88 -110.07 -41.01
CA GLU A 579 -119.06 -109.50 -42.10
C GLU A 579 -118.90 -107.96 -42.00
N GLY A 580 -119.97 -107.23 -41.66
CA GLY A 580 -119.88 -105.78 -41.42
C GLY A 580 -119.10 -105.39 -40.16
N PHE A 581 -119.09 -106.25 -39.13
CA PHE A 581 -118.35 -106.04 -37.89
C PHE A 581 -116.86 -106.35 -38.05
N ALA A 582 -116.52 -107.32 -38.89
CA ALA A 582 -115.15 -107.65 -39.28
C ALA A 582 -114.47 -106.47 -39.99
N VAL A 583 -115.18 -105.80 -40.91
CA VAL A 583 -114.66 -104.61 -41.62
C VAL A 583 -114.34 -103.47 -40.64
N VAL A 584 -115.25 -103.16 -39.70
CA VAL A 584 -115.01 -102.11 -38.70
C VAL A 584 -113.87 -102.48 -37.74
N SER A 585 -113.79 -103.75 -37.33
CA SER A 585 -112.72 -104.20 -36.44
C SER A 585 -111.35 -104.17 -37.13
N HIS A 586 -111.27 -104.52 -38.42
CA HIS A 586 -110.06 -104.39 -39.23
C HIS A 586 -109.62 -102.92 -39.39
N GLU A 587 -110.57 -102.00 -39.58
CA GLU A 587 -110.30 -100.57 -39.65
C GLU A 587 -109.77 -100.02 -38.31
N VAL A 588 -110.39 -100.40 -37.18
CA VAL A 588 -109.93 -100.00 -35.84
C VAL A 588 -108.56 -100.58 -35.52
N LYS A 589 -108.29 -101.83 -35.95
CA LYS A 589 -107.00 -102.47 -35.81
C LYS A 589 -105.92 -101.70 -36.58
N SER A 590 -106.19 -101.37 -37.85
CA SER A 590 -105.28 -100.60 -38.69
C SER A 590 -105.00 -99.22 -38.10
N LEU A 591 -106.04 -98.54 -37.58
CA LEU A 591 -105.89 -97.23 -36.93
C LEU A 591 -105.08 -97.31 -35.62
N ALA A 592 -105.21 -98.41 -34.87
CA ALA A 592 -104.43 -98.66 -33.67
C ALA A 592 -102.95 -98.96 -33.99
N GLU A 593 -102.68 -99.75 -35.03
CA GLU A 593 -101.33 -99.99 -35.55
C GLU A 593 -100.69 -98.68 -36.05
N GLU A 594 -101.43 -97.84 -36.80
CA GLU A 594 -100.99 -96.52 -37.25
C GLU A 594 -100.74 -95.53 -36.08
N THR A 595 -101.57 -95.60 -35.04
CA THR A 595 -101.38 -94.80 -33.81
C THR A 595 -100.14 -95.25 -33.04
N GLN A 596 -99.86 -96.56 -32.98
CA GLN A 596 -98.66 -97.11 -32.35
C GLN A 596 -97.39 -96.75 -33.13
N GLU A 597 -97.44 -96.80 -34.47
CA GLU A 597 -96.36 -96.32 -35.34
C GLU A 597 -96.11 -94.82 -35.11
N SER A 598 -97.16 -94.00 -35.11
CA SER A 598 -97.07 -92.56 -34.83
C SER A 598 -96.50 -92.26 -33.44
N ALA A 599 -96.91 -93.01 -32.40
CA ALA A 599 -96.37 -92.87 -31.06
C ALA A 599 -94.87 -93.21 -31.01
N SER A 600 -94.45 -94.26 -31.73
CA SER A 600 -93.03 -94.63 -31.86
C SER A 600 -92.21 -93.55 -32.57
N GLU A 601 -92.76 -92.91 -33.61
CA GLU A 601 -92.12 -91.79 -34.29
C GLU A 601 -91.96 -90.58 -33.36
N ILE A 602 -92.99 -90.26 -32.55
CA ILE A 602 -92.90 -89.17 -31.56
C ILE A 602 -91.86 -89.50 -30.48
N SER A 603 -91.82 -90.74 -29.97
CA SER A 603 -90.79 -91.18 -29.02
C SER A 603 -89.38 -90.99 -29.58
N ALA A 604 -89.14 -91.40 -30.84
CA ALA A 604 -87.85 -91.21 -31.49
C ALA A 604 -87.49 -89.71 -31.64
N LEU A 605 -88.47 -88.85 -31.94
CA LEU A 605 -88.25 -87.41 -32.02
C LEU A 605 -87.93 -86.79 -30.64
N VAL A 606 -88.62 -87.23 -29.57
CA VAL A 606 -88.33 -86.79 -28.20
C VAL A 606 -86.92 -87.19 -27.78
N GLU A 607 -86.49 -88.41 -28.13
CA GLU A 607 -85.13 -88.89 -27.87
C GLU A 607 -84.08 -88.05 -28.61
N ASP A 608 -84.30 -87.74 -29.90
CA ASP A 608 -83.39 -86.86 -30.65
C ASP A 608 -83.35 -85.42 -30.07
N ILE A 609 -84.49 -84.86 -29.65
CA ILE A 609 -84.53 -83.55 -28.98
C ILE A 609 -83.80 -83.60 -27.63
N ALA A 610 -83.92 -84.69 -26.87
CA ALA A 610 -83.18 -84.87 -25.62
C ALA A 610 -81.66 -84.95 -25.83
N GLU A 611 -81.22 -85.63 -26.91
CA GLU A 611 -79.81 -85.63 -27.31
C GLU A 611 -79.33 -84.25 -27.77
N GLN A 612 -80.13 -83.53 -28.57
CA GLN A 612 -79.85 -82.15 -28.98
C GLN A 612 -79.69 -81.24 -27.77
N ARG A 613 -80.59 -81.32 -26.79
CA ARG A 613 -80.52 -80.59 -25.52
C ARG A 613 -79.22 -80.86 -24.77
N GLN A 614 -78.80 -82.12 -24.63
CA GLN A 614 -77.52 -82.43 -23.97
C GLN A 614 -76.31 -81.79 -24.67
N ARG A 615 -76.34 -81.67 -26.01
CA ARG A 615 -75.30 -80.95 -26.75
C ARG A 615 -75.30 -79.45 -26.42
N VAL A 616 -76.48 -78.84 -26.25
CA VAL A 616 -76.63 -77.44 -25.85
C VAL A 616 -76.10 -77.22 -24.42
N VAL A 617 -76.46 -78.07 -23.45
CA VAL A 617 -75.96 -78.00 -22.07
C VAL A 617 -74.42 -77.99 -22.04
N ARG A 618 -73.77 -78.95 -22.72
CA ARG A 618 -72.30 -79.00 -22.80
C ARG A 618 -71.67 -77.79 -23.50
N ARG A 619 -72.43 -77.06 -24.32
CA ARG A 619 -71.96 -75.81 -24.94
C ARG A 619 -72.07 -74.65 -23.97
N VAL A 620 -73.15 -74.61 -23.20
CA VAL A 620 -73.40 -73.62 -22.14
C VAL A 620 -72.40 -73.76 -21.00
N GLU A 621 -72.09 -74.97 -20.53
CA GLU A 621 -71.06 -75.22 -19.50
C GLU A 621 -69.69 -74.68 -19.93
N ARG A 622 -69.27 -74.94 -21.17
CA ARG A 622 -68.03 -74.38 -21.73
C ARG A 622 -68.09 -72.86 -21.89
N MET A 623 -69.27 -72.30 -22.11
CA MET A 623 -69.45 -70.84 -22.19
C MET A 623 -69.28 -70.21 -20.80
N GLN A 624 -69.84 -70.81 -19.74
CA GLN A 624 -69.62 -70.35 -18.36
C GLN A 624 -68.14 -70.38 -17.98
N GLU A 625 -67.43 -71.47 -18.32
CA GLU A 625 -65.99 -71.56 -18.08
C GLU A 625 -65.21 -70.50 -18.87
N GLY A 626 -65.56 -70.28 -20.14
CA GLY A 626 -64.94 -69.26 -20.98
C GLY A 626 -65.20 -67.83 -20.51
N VAL A 627 -66.40 -67.52 -20.02
CA VAL A 627 -66.75 -66.20 -19.45
C VAL A 627 -65.98 -65.95 -18.15
N ARG A 628 -65.92 -66.95 -17.27
CA ARG A 628 -65.14 -66.84 -16.03
C ARG A 628 -63.66 -66.61 -16.31
N SER A 629 -63.06 -67.41 -17.19
CA SER A 629 -61.66 -67.22 -17.59
C SER A 629 -61.43 -65.85 -18.24
N GLY A 630 -62.38 -65.40 -19.08
CA GLY A 630 -62.31 -64.07 -19.70
C GLY A 630 -62.40 -62.94 -18.69
N ALA A 631 -63.24 -63.07 -17.65
CA ALA A 631 -63.30 -62.11 -16.56
C ALA A 631 -61.99 -62.08 -15.75
N GLU A 632 -61.42 -63.24 -15.40
CA GLU A 632 -60.12 -63.34 -14.72
C GLU A 632 -58.99 -62.70 -15.54
N ASP A 633 -58.98 -62.88 -16.86
CA ASP A 633 -57.99 -62.25 -17.76
C ASP A 633 -58.13 -60.71 -17.81
N VAL A 634 -59.38 -60.19 -17.79
CA VAL A 634 -59.66 -58.75 -17.79
C VAL A 634 -59.33 -58.12 -16.43
N GLU A 635 -59.62 -58.80 -15.32
CA GLU A 635 -59.17 -58.38 -13.97
C GLU A 635 -57.64 -58.26 -13.92
N GLY A 636 -56.90 -59.24 -14.46
CA GLY A 636 -55.44 -59.16 -14.55
C GLY A 636 -54.92 -58.01 -15.42
N ALA A 637 -55.68 -57.61 -16.45
CA ALA A 637 -55.35 -56.44 -17.26
C ALA A 637 -55.62 -55.13 -16.50
N LEU A 638 -56.67 -55.04 -15.70
CA LEU A 638 -56.95 -53.91 -14.80
C LEU A 638 -55.84 -53.71 -13.78
N ASP A 639 -55.43 -54.77 -13.08
CA ASP A 639 -54.33 -54.71 -12.12
C ASP A 639 -53.03 -54.21 -12.77
N SER A 640 -52.78 -54.62 -14.01
CA SER A 640 -51.60 -54.17 -14.78
C SER A 640 -51.69 -52.69 -15.17
N LEU A 641 -52.88 -52.18 -15.45
CA LEU A 641 -53.10 -50.76 -15.77
C LEU A 641 -52.96 -49.89 -14.53
N ASP A 642 -53.42 -50.35 -13.37
CA ASP A 642 -53.22 -49.68 -12.08
C ASP A 642 -51.72 -49.57 -11.73
N ASP A 643 -50.95 -50.66 -11.92
CA ASP A 643 -49.49 -50.64 -11.74
C ASP A 643 -48.79 -49.64 -12.69
N ILE A 644 -49.30 -49.46 -13.91
CA ILE A 644 -48.79 -48.45 -14.84
C ILE A 644 -49.01 -47.04 -14.29
N VAL A 645 -50.21 -46.75 -13.75
CA VAL A 645 -50.51 -45.43 -13.18
C VAL A 645 -49.57 -45.11 -12.01
N VAL A 646 -49.39 -46.04 -11.08
CA VAL A 646 -48.47 -45.87 -9.94
C VAL A 646 -47.04 -45.58 -10.40
N ARG A 647 -46.53 -46.33 -11.40
CA ARG A 647 -45.17 -46.09 -11.94
C ARG A 647 -45.04 -44.75 -12.66
N VAL A 648 -46.11 -44.27 -13.28
CA VAL A 648 -46.13 -42.95 -13.93
C VAL A 648 -46.08 -41.84 -12.89
N GLU A 649 -46.77 -41.98 -11.75
CA GLU A 649 -46.66 -41.05 -10.62
C GLU A 649 -45.23 -41.01 -10.06
N GLU A 650 -44.60 -42.17 -9.84
CA GLU A 650 -43.19 -42.25 -9.42
C GLU A 650 -42.23 -41.60 -10.45
N THR A 651 -42.53 -41.75 -11.75
CA THR A 651 -41.76 -41.11 -12.82
C THR A 651 -41.93 -39.58 -12.77
N ASN A 652 -43.13 -39.08 -12.54
CA ASN A 652 -43.39 -37.65 -12.39
C ASN A 652 -42.65 -37.05 -11.18
N ASP A 653 -42.65 -37.75 -10.04
CA ASP A 653 -41.88 -37.32 -8.87
C ASP A 653 -40.38 -37.24 -9.18
N SER A 654 -39.84 -38.21 -9.93
CA SER A 654 -38.44 -38.20 -10.38
C SER A 654 -38.13 -37.01 -11.32
N VAL A 655 -39.08 -36.63 -12.18
CA VAL A 655 -38.96 -35.46 -13.07
C VAL A 655 -38.91 -34.16 -12.27
N LEU A 656 -39.67 -34.05 -11.19
CA LEU A 656 -39.61 -32.88 -10.30
C LEU A 656 -38.25 -32.78 -9.59
N GLU A 657 -37.70 -33.91 -9.12
CA GLU A 657 -36.35 -33.94 -8.53
C GLU A 657 -35.26 -33.54 -9.54
N ILE A 658 -35.36 -34.02 -10.80
CA ILE A 658 -34.46 -33.60 -11.88
C ILE A 658 -34.56 -32.09 -12.12
N THR A 659 -35.77 -31.54 -12.14
CA THR A 659 -36.00 -30.10 -12.37
C THR A 659 -35.37 -29.25 -11.26
N ASP A 660 -35.54 -29.66 -10.00
CA ASP A 660 -34.94 -28.99 -8.85
C ASP A 660 -33.40 -29.05 -8.89
N ALA A 661 -32.84 -30.23 -9.15
CA ALA A 661 -31.40 -30.42 -9.30
C ALA A 661 -30.82 -29.59 -10.46
N THR A 662 -31.55 -29.50 -11.58
CA THR A 662 -31.16 -28.67 -12.75
C THR A 662 -31.21 -27.18 -12.40
N GLY A 663 -32.18 -26.75 -11.60
CA GLY A 663 -32.24 -25.39 -11.05
C GLY A 663 -31.05 -25.07 -10.16
N GLY A 664 -30.68 -25.98 -9.26
CA GLY A 664 -29.49 -25.87 -8.42
C GLY A 664 -28.19 -25.77 -9.24
N GLN A 665 -28.03 -26.62 -10.26
CA GLN A 665 -26.88 -26.56 -11.17
C GLN A 665 -26.78 -25.23 -11.93
N ALA A 666 -27.90 -24.64 -12.34
CA ALA A 666 -27.91 -23.35 -13.01
C ALA A 666 -27.42 -22.23 -12.07
N SER A 667 -27.85 -22.25 -10.81
CA SER A 667 -27.39 -21.30 -9.78
C SER A 667 -25.90 -21.45 -9.51
N SER A 668 -25.41 -22.68 -9.32
CA SER A 668 -23.97 -22.92 -9.10
C SER A 668 -23.13 -22.51 -10.31
N SER A 669 -23.62 -22.70 -11.53
CA SER A 669 -22.91 -22.25 -12.74
C SER A 669 -22.77 -20.73 -12.80
N GLN A 670 -23.80 -19.99 -12.36
CA GLN A 670 -23.75 -18.53 -12.26
C GLN A 670 -22.80 -18.05 -11.17
N GLU A 671 -22.71 -18.77 -10.05
CA GLU A 671 -21.75 -18.49 -8.99
C GLU A 671 -20.30 -18.71 -9.47
N VAL A 672 -20.04 -19.80 -10.21
CA VAL A 672 -18.74 -20.05 -10.83
C VAL A 672 -18.36 -18.96 -11.83
N LEU A 673 -19.31 -18.49 -12.65
CA LEU A 673 -19.08 -17.36 -13.56
C LEU A 673 -18.72 -16.07 -12.80
N SER A 674 -19.41 -15.78 -11.69
CA SER A 674 -19.06 -14.61 -10.84
C SER A 674 -17.66 -14.74 -10.26
N MET A 675 -17.29 -15.92 -9.76
CA MET A 675 -15.93 -16.16 -9.26
C MET A 675 -14.89 -16.01 -10.37
N ALA A 676 -15.20 -16.46 -11.58
CA ALA A 676 -14.34 -16.29 -12.74
C ALA A 676 -14.10 -14.81 -13.08
N ASP A 677 -15.15 -13.98 -13.05
CA ASP A 677 -15.05 -12.52 -13.25
C ASP A 677 -14.21 -11.83 -12.16
N ASP A 678 -14.35 -12.25 -10.90
CA ASP A 678 -13.54 -11.73 -9.79
C ASP A 678 -12.05 -12.07 -9.99
N ILE A 679 -11.75 -13.31 -10.38
CA ILE A 679 -10.37 -13.72 -10.67
C ILE A 679 -9.82 -12.96 -11.88
N ALA A 680 -10.65 -12.63 -12.88
CA ALA A 680 -10.22 -11.86 -14.05
C ALA A 680 -9.80 -10.45 -13.63
N SER A 681 -10.61 -9.82 -12.77
CA SER A 681 -10.32 -8.51 -12.20
C SER A 681 -9.01 -8.51 -11.41
N ILE A 682 -8.78 -9.57 -10.61
CA ILE A 682 -7.52 -9.74 -9.86
C ILE A 682 -6.32 -9.90 -10.81
N ALA A 683 -6.46 -10.64 -11.91
CA ALA A 683 -5.39 -10.81 -12.89
C ALA A 683 -5.04 -9.47 -13.60
N GLU A 684 -6.05 -8.65 -13.91
CA GLU A 684 -5.84 -7.30 -14.45
C GLU A 684 -5.13 -6.39 -13.43
N GLU A 685 -5.56 -6.41 -12.17
CA GLU A 685 -4.91 -5.65 -11.09
C GLU A 685 -3.47 -6.10 -10.86
N MET A 686 -3.20 -7.41 -10.85
CA MET A 686 -1.84 -7.95 -10.77
C MET A 686 -0.96 -7.47 -11.92
N THR A 687 -1.49 -7.39 -13.14
CA THR A 687 -0.74 -6.89 -14.29
C THR A 687 -0.40 -5.40 -14.14
N ALA A 688 -1.34 -4.60 -13.62
CA ALA A 688 -1.12 -3.19 -13.36
C ALA A 688 -0.07 -2.97 -12.25
N GLU A 689 -0.18 -3.71 -11.14
CA GLU A 689 0.75 -3.65 -10.02
C GLU A 689 2.15 -4.12 -10.45
N ALA A 690 2.24 -5.23 -11.18
CA ALA A 690 3.49 -5.70 -11.79
C ALA A 690 4.16 -4.62 -12.63
N GLY A 691 3.38 -3.87 -13.42
CA GLY A 691 3.87 -2.72 -14.18
C GLY A 691 4.43 -1.60 -13.31
N ALA A 692 3.75 -1.24 -12.22
CA ALA A 692 4.22 -0.20 -11.29
C ALA A 692 5.50 -0.60 -10.53
N VAL A 693 5.60 -1.87 -10.13
CA VAL A 693 6.82 -2.38 -9.49
C VAL A 693 7.97 -2.45 -10.51
N ALA A 694 7.70 -2.74 -11.79
CA ALA A 694 8.73 -2.73 -12.83
C ALA A 694 9.34 -1.34 -13.00
N GLU A 695 8.49 -0.30 -13.09
CA GLU A 695 8.91 1.10 -13.16
C GLU A 695 9.78 1.48 -11.94
N THR A 696 9.36 1.08 -10.74
CA THR A 696 10.12 1.31 -9.50
C THR A 696 11.48 0.60 -9.53
N ALA A 697 11.55 -0.63 -10.03
CA ALA A 697 12.79 -1.38 -10.16
C ALA A 697 13.76 -0.76 -11.19
N GLU A 698 13.22 -0.19 -12.27
CA GLU A 698 13.99 0.58 -13.26
C GLU A 698 14.55 1.89 -12.64
N GLU A 699 13.72 2.65 -11.91
CA GLU A 699 14.16 3.85 -11.19
C GLU A 699 15.22 3.55 -10.12
N GLN A 700 15.06 2.44 -9.40
CA GLN A 700 16.04 1.99 -8.42
C GLN A 700 17.37 1.64 -9.08
N THR A 701 17.34 0.98 -10.25
CA THR A 701 18.55 0.66 -11.02
C THR A 701 19.25 1.94 -11.48
N ALA A 702 18.50 2.93 -11.98
CA ALA A 702 19.06 4.23 -12.36
C ALA A 702 19.69 4.97 -11.18
N THR A 703 19.04 4.95 -10.01
CA THR A 703 19.56 5.57 -8.79
C THR A 703 20.85 4.88 -8.32
N VAL A 704 20.90 3.55 -8.43
CA VAL A 704 22.09 2.74 -8.13
C VAL A 704 23.26 3.10 -9.05
N ASP A 705 23.01 3.29 -10.35
CA ASP A 705 24.02 3.74 -11.31
C ASP A 705 24.55 5.14 -10.95
N ASP A 706 23.67 6.07 -10.58
CA ASP A 706 24.04 7.43 -10.12
C ASP A 706 24.89 7.42 -8.84
N VAL A 707 24.57 6.53 -7.89
CA VAL A 707 25.38 6.34 -6.68
C VAL A 707 26.76 5.81 -7.06
N ASN A 708 26.82 4.79 -7.92
CA ASN A 708 28.09 4.23 -8.40
C ASN A 708 28.98 5.29 -9.08
N GLU A 709 28.41 6.18 -9.90
CA GLU A 709 29.15 7.29 -10.51
C GLU A 709 29.67 8.29 -9.45
N GLN A 710 28.84 8.65 -8.47
CA GLN A 710 29.25 9.53 -7.37
C GLN A 710 30.36 8.90 -6.51
N MET A 711 30.30 7.59 -6.27
CA MET A 711 31.31 6.85 -5.52
C MET A 711 32.65 6.78 -6.25
N GLN A 712 32.64 6.63 -7.59
CA GLN A 712 33.85 6.73 -8.41
C GLN A 712 34.46 8.14 -8.36
N SER A 713 33.62 9.18 -8.39
CA SER A 713 34.09 10.56 -8.22
C SER A 713 34.70 10.78 -6.84
N LEU A 714 34.04 10.31 -5.77
CA LEU A 714 34.53 10.43 -4.40
C LEU A 714 35.86 9.69 -4.21
N SER A 715 35.99 8.48 -4.77
CA SER A 715 37.25 7.74 -4.77
C SER A 715 38.35 8.54 -5.47
N THR A 716 38.06 9.11 -6.64
CA THR A 716 39.02 9.93 -7.40
C THR A 716 39.45 11.19 -6.64
N ASP A 717 38.51 11.88 -6.00
CA ASP A 717 38.79 13.07 -5.19
C ASP A 717 39.58 12.74 -3.92
N THR A 718 39.30 11.59 -3.32
CA THR A 718 40.01 11.09 -2.14
C THR A 718 41.46 10.69 -2.49
N ASP A 719 41.67 9.96 -3.58
CA ASP A 719 43.01 9.64 -4.10
C ASP A 719 43.81 10.91 -4.39
N ARG A 720 43.15 11.92 -4.97
CA ARG A 720 43.76 13.21 -5.26
C ARG A 720 44.13 13.97 -3.97
N LEU A 721 43.28 13.94 -2.95
CA LEU A 721 43.55 14.53 -1.64
C LEU A 721 44.77 13.86 -0.99
N VAL A 722 44.80 12.53 -0.94
CA VAL A 722 45.93 11.75 -0.40
C VAL A 722 47.22 12.09 -1.15
N THR A 723 47.18 12.15 -2.48
CA THR A 723 48.34 12.55 -3.31
C THR A 723 48.81 13.98 -3.02
N MET A 724 47.90 14.92 -2.72
CA MET A 724 48.27 16.28 -2.34
C MET A 724 48.93 16.33 -0.95
N LEU A 725 48.50 15.47 -0.03
CA LEU A 725 49.02 15.38 1.33
C LEU A 725 50.39 14.69 1.39
N ASP A 726 50.69 13.76 0.47
CA ASP A 726 52.01 13.13 0.31
C ASP A 726 53.15 14.12 0.04
N ARG A 727 52.84 15.36 -0.38
CA ARG A 727 53.83 16.44 -0.51
C ARG A 727 54.40 16.90 0.83
N PHE A 728 53.70 16.63 1.94
CA PHE A 728 54.08 17.09 3.27
C PHE A 728 54.73 15.95 4.06
N GLU A 729 56.00 16.12 4.40
CA GLU A 729 56.75 15.16 5.21
C GLU A 729 56.43 15.40 6.70
N VAL A 730 55.95 14.38 7.40
CA VAL A 730 55.49 14.47 8.79
C VAL A 730 56.18 13.43 9.67
N ALA A 731 56.59 13.82 10.88
CA ALA A 731 57.34 12.94 11.76
C ALA A 731 56.50 11.70 12.14
N GLY A 732 56.96 10.52 11.71
CA GLY A 732 56.24 9.25 11.83
C GLY A 732 55.69 8.68 10.52
N SER A 733 55.91 9.33 9.37
CA SER A 733 55.57 8.79 8.04
C SER A 733 56.54 7.72 7.53
N ASP A 734 57.66 7.46 8.24
CA ASP A 734 58.56 6.33 8.01
C ASP A 734 57.90 5.01 8.43
N GLY A 735 56.90 4.62 7.65
CA GLY A 735 56.07 3.46 7.90
C GLY A 735 55.24 3.05 6.70
N ARG A 736 55.58 3.46 5.47
CA ARG A 736 55.10 2.79 4.26
C ARG A 736 56.25 2.42 3.34
N PRO A 737 56.39 1.13 2.98
CA PRO A 737 57.34 0.71 1.97
C PRO A 737 56.89 1.23 0.60
N ASP A 738 57.84 1.84 -0.07
CA ASP A 738 57.86 2.22 -1.47
C ASP A 738 57.29 1.10 -2.38
N ALA A 739 56.22 1.40 -3.13
CA ALA A 739 55.72 0.51 -4.17
C ALA A 739 54.98 1.30 -5.26
N ALA A 740 55.70 2.13 -5.99
CA ALA A 740 55.35 2.47 -7.37
C ALA A 740 56.50 2.06 -8.29
N ALA A 741 56.34 0.96 -9.03
CA ALA A 741 56.57 0.86 -10.48
C ALA A 741 56.76 -0.60 -10.96
N ASP A 742 55.90 -0.94 -11.91
CA ASP A 742 56.11 -1.82 -13.07
C ASP A 742 56.34 -3.32 -12.91
N GLY A 743 55.50 -4.07 -13.63
CA GLY A 743 55.95 -5.31 -14.26
C GLY A 743 54.86 -6.34 -14.50
N GLU A 744 54.39 -6.38 -15.74
CA GLU A 744 53.71 -7.52 -16.35
C GLU A 744 54.25 -8.90 -15.89
N ARG A 745 53.32 -9.87 -15.86
CA ARG A 745 53.46 -11.35 -15.86
C ARG A 745 53.23 -12.04 -14.51
N SER A 746 52.08 -12.67 -14.36
CA SER A 746 51.87 -14.02 -14.91
C SER A 746 50.54 -14.54 -14.42
N LEU A 747 49.61 -14.72 -15.35
CA LEU A 747 48.55 -15.71 -15.22
C LEU A 747 49.20 -17.03 -14.76
N ARG A 748 48.68 -17.56 -13.66
CA ARG A 748 48.79 -18.98 -13.31
C ARG A 748 47.46 -19.40 -12.70
N GLU A 749 46.49 -19.58 -13.59
CA GLU A 749 45.51 -20.66 -13.45
C GLU A 749 46.25 -22.00 -13.37
N GLU A 750 45.71 -22.91 -12.58
CA GLU A 750 45.67 -24.37 -12.77
C GLU A 750 44.72 -24.95 -11.69
N PRO A 751 44.03 -26.08 -11.92
CA PRO A 751 42.65 -26.02 -12.41
C PRO A 751 41.70 -27.02 -11.72
N THR A 752 40.39 -26.79 -11.83
CA THR A 752 39.34 -27.82 -11.97
C THR A 752 38.13 -27.10 -12.56
N GLY A 753 37.55 -27.39 -13.72
CA GLY A 753 37.61 -28.54 -14.61
C GLY A 753 36.30 -28.46 -15.37
N GLY A 754 36.27 -27.74 -16.49
CA GLY A 754 35.18 -27.79 -17.45
C GLY A 754 35.62 -28.66 -18.62
N ASP A 755 34.97 -29.80 -18.81
CA ASP A 755 35.00 -30.45 -20.12
C ASP A 755 33.88 -29.87 -20.98
N ARG A 756 34.29 -29.47 -22.18
CA ARG A 756 33.45 -28.91 -23.24
C ARG A 756 32.94 -30.07 -24.07
N THR A 757 31.73 -29.92 -24.62
CA THR A 757 31.58 -30.03 -26.08
C THR A 757 30.37 -29.21 -26.52
N SER A 758 30.62 -28.17 -27.31
CA SER A 758 29.68 -27.62 -28.28
C SER A 758 29.61 -28.57 -29.48
N GLU A 759 28.43 -28.74 -30.08
CA GLU A 759 28.06 -28.18 -31.41
C GLU A 759 26.91 -28.96 -32.07
N GLU A 760 26.17 -28.25 -32.94
CA GLU A 760 25.19 -28.71 -33.95
C GLU A 760 23.72 -28.99 -33.53
N ALA A 761 22.84 -28.08 -33.97
CA ALA A 761 21.52 -28.42 -34.52
C ALA A 761 21.67 -28.76 -36.03
N PRO A 762 20.75 -29.46 -36.75
CA PRO A 762 19.29 -29.50 -36.50
C PRO A 762 18.51 -30.80 -36.87
N ALA A 763 17.21 -30.79 -36.50
CA ALA A 763 16.02 -31.31 -37.23
C ALA A 763 15.54 -32.80 -37.11
N VAL A 764 14.22 -32.90 -36.82
CA VAL A 764 13.19 -33.92 -37.17
C VAL A 764 13.13 -35.25 -36.42
N GLY A 765 12.00 -35.46 -35.70
CA GLY A 765 11.11 -36.61 -35.94
C GLY A 765 10.86 -37.62 -34.81
N THR A 766 9.57 -37.70 -34.41
CA THR A 766 8.81 -38.95 -34.17
C THR A 766 8.64 -39.43 -32.70
N GLU A 767 7.42 -39.22 -32.17
CA GLU A 767 6.70 -40.06 -31.17
C GLU A 767 6.56 -41.55 -31.63
N PRO A 768 5.97 -42.50 -30.87
CA PRO A 768 5.60 -42.59 -29.43
C PRO A 768 6.03 -43.94 -28.78
N ASP A 769 5.70 -44.16 -27.49
CA ASP A 769 4.79 -45.23 -27.00
C ASP A 769 5.15 -45.87 -25.62
N ALA A 770 4.09 -46.00 -24.82
CA ALA A 770 3.75 -46.92 -23.72
C ALA A 770 4.74 -47.37 -22.61
N GLY A 771 4.25 -47.25 -21.36
CA GLY A 771 3.84 -48.45 -20.63
C GLY A 771 4.40 -48.70 -19.22
N ASP A 772 3.45 -48.79 -18.27
CA ASP A 772 3.30 -49.87 -17.26
C ASP A 772 3.56 -49.55 -15.77
N GLU A 773 2.44 -49.21 -15.10
CA GLU A 773 1.80 -49.79 -13.90
C GLU A 773 2.55 -50.33 -12.66
N SER A 774 1.80 -50.17 -11.54
CA SER A 774 1.67 -51.02 -10.34
C SER A 774 2.43 -50.54 -9.09
N GLY A 775 1.86 -50.45 -7.88
CA GLY A 775 0.55 -50.83 -7.32
C GLY A 775 0.34 -50.12 -5.96
N SER A 776 -0.90 -49.81 -5.55
CA SER A 776 -1.82 -50.64 -4.74
C SER A 776 -1.58 -50.56 -3.21
N ASP A 777 -2.58 -49.92 -2.58
CA ASP A 777 -3.27 -50.23 -1.32
C ASP A 777 -2.64 -49.97 0.06
N GLY A 778 -3.39 -49.19 0.86
CA GLY A 778 -3.52 -49.44 2.30
C GLY A 778 -3.79 -48.19 3.15
N ASP A 779 -5.06 -47.86 3.39
CA ASP A 779 -5.52 -46.97 4.48
C ASP A 779 -6.05 -47.82 5.68
N PRO A 780 -6.32 -47.25 6.88
CA PRO A 780 -5.71 -47.65 8.16
C PRO A 780 -6.81 -48.24 9.10
N PRO A 781 -6.83 -48.23 10.47
CA PRO A 781 -6.59 -47.10 11.41
C PRO A 781 -6.09 -47.47 12.84
N SER A 782 -6.04 -46.45 13.72
CA SER A 782 -6.43 -46.46 15.16
C SER A 782 -5.33 -46.24 16.23
N ALA A 783 -5.35 -45.01 16.77
CA ALA A 783 -5.35 -44.58 18.18
C ALA A 783 -4.64 -45.40 19.28
N ASP A 784 -3.80 -44.71 20.07
CA ASP A 784 -3.91 -44.68 21.55
C ASP A 784 -3.00 -43.57 22.15
N GLU A 785 -3.56 -42.80 23.09
CA GLU A 785 -2.90 -41.95 24.11
C GLU A 785 -1.98 -42.78 25.06
N PRO A 786 -1.19 -42.28 26.07
CA PRO A 786 -1.30 -41.00 26.79
C PRO A 786 0.01 -40.34 27.37
N ALA A 787 -0.18 -39.15 27.95
CA ALA A 787 0.41 -38.55 29.17
C ALA A 787 1.93 -38.65 29.49
N SER A 788 2.56 -37.50 29.78
CA SER A 788 2.94 -37.02 31.14
C SER A 788 4.19 -36.12 31.19
N ASP A 789 4.04 -35.05 31.97
CA ASP A 789 4.99 -34.42 32.90
C ASP A 789 6.30 -33.73 32.47
N ALA A 790 6.36 -32.46 32.94
CA ALA A 790 7.43 -31.82 33.73
C ALA A 790 8.41 -30.83 33.05
N GLU A 791 8.15 -29.56 33.41
CA GLU A 791 9.08 -28.57 34.00
C GLU A 791 10.33 -28.05 33.26
N ALA A 792 10.37 -26.70 33.22
CA ALA A 792 11.49 -25.82 33.59
C ALA A 792 12.20 -25.01 32.47
N GLU A 793 11.88 -23.71 32.52
CA GLU A 793 12.78 -22.53 32.50
C GLU A 793 13.43 -22.02 31.20
N SER A 794 12.95 -20.82 30.84
CA SER A 794 13.69 -19.60 30.43
C SER A 794 14.60 -19.60 29.20
N GLY A 795 14.28 -18.72 28.25
CA GLY A 795 15.21 -18.24 27.23
C GLY A 795 14.51 -17.28 26.26
N PHE A 796 14.93 -16.01 26.28
CA PHE A 796 14.49 -14.92 25.42
C PHE A 796 14.99 -15.09 23.96
N GLU A 797 14.31 -14.37 23.06
CA GLU A 797 14.79 -13.74 21.80
C GLU A 797 14.49 -14.35 20.41
N PHE A 798 14.58 -13.41 19.45
CA PHE A 798 13.75 -13.08 18.28
C PHE A 798 13.93 -13.98 17.01
N ASP A 799 12.79 -14.21 16.33
CA ASP A 799 12.52 -13.89 14.90
C ASP A 799 12.85 -14.83 13.72
N SER A 800 11.94 -14.72 12.74
CA SER A 800 11.89 -15.21 11.35
C SER A 800 11.63 -16.72 11.12
N VAL A 801 10.91 -17.19 10.11
CA VAL A 801 9.70 -16.83 9.30
C VAL A 801 9.51 -18.04 8.34
N THR A 802 8.30 -18.20 7.79
CA THR A 802 7.79 -19.19 6.79
C THR A 802 7.16 -20.46 7.37
N ALA A 803 5.99 -20.95 6.93
CA ALA A 803 4.98 -20.54 5.93
C ALA A 803 3.69 -21.38 6.10
N SER A 804 2.63 -21.00 5.36
CA SER A 804 1.51 -21.85 4.85
C SER A 804 0.45 -22.28 5.90
N ASP A 805 -0.87 -22.33 5.65
CA ASP A 805 -1.76 -22.07 4.51
C ASP A 805 -3.23 -22.06 5.02
N GLY A 806 -4.15 -21.59 4.17
CA GLY A 806 -5.52 -22.15 4.03
C GLY A 806 -6.61 -21.44 4.83
N ASP A 807 -7.51 -20.68 4.20
CA ASP A 807 -8.72 -21.09 3.44
C ASP A 807 -9.96 -20.80 4.30
N ALA A 808 -10.79 -19.80 3.93
CA ALA A 808 -11.93 -19.92 2.99
C ALA A 808 -13.01 -20.85 3.59
N GLU A 809 -14.16 -20.34 4.05
CA GLU A 809 -15.39 -20.02 3.29
C GLU A 809 -16.56 -19.94 4.32
N PRO A 810 -17.86 -19.74 3.97
CA PRO A 810 -18.44 -18.65 3.17
C PRO A 810 -19.82 -18.19 3.74
N SER A 811 -20.43 -17.24 3.01
CA SER A 811 -21.85 -17.16 2.59
C SER A 811 -23.02 -17.55 3.51
N ASP A 812 -23.98 -16.62 3.61
CA ASP A 812 -25.44 -16.81 3.52
C ASP A 812 -26.01 -15.38 3.27
N GLY A 813 -26.99 -15.06 2.41
CA GLY A 813 -28.03 -15.82 1.75
C GLY A 813 -29.25 -14.88 1.62
N ASP A 814 -29.74 -14.73 0.38
CA ASP A 814 -31.14 -14.61 -0.04
C ASP A 814 -32.08 -13.40 0.27
N GLU A 815 -32.62 -12.89 -0.86
CA GLU A 815 -34.05 -12.82 -1.22
C GLU A 815 -34.87 -11.49 -1.26
N GLN A 816 -35.46 -11.30 -2.46
CA GLN A 816 -36.82 -10.85 -2.80
C GLN A 816 -37.19 -9.37 -3.11
N SER A 817 -37.38 -9.13 -4.42
CA SER A 817 -38.66 -8.76 -5.08
C SER A 817 -39.00 -7.31 -5.49
N GLU A 818 -39.62 -7.25 -6.69
CA GLU A 818 -40.59 -6.30 -7.27
C GLU A 818 -40.16 -5.11 -8.17
N ALA A 819 -40.38 -5.36 -9.48
CA ALA A 819 -41.24 -4.61 -10.43
C ALA A 819 -40.71 -3.33 -11.12
N THR A 820 -40.49 -3.46 -12.44
CA THR A 820 -40.44 -2.37 -13.41
C THR A 820 -41.40 -2.65 -14.57
N ASP A 821 -42.39 -1.77 -14.77
CA ASP A 821 -43.19 -1.62 -15.98
C ASP A 821 -42.71 -0.40 -16.76
N ALA A 822 -42.36 -0.57 -18.04
CA ALA A 822 -42.76 0.29 -19.17
C ALA A 822 -42.07 -0.14 -20.48
N GLU A 823 -42.89 -0.64 -21.40
CA GLU A 823 -42.55 -1.10 -22.75
C GLU A 823 -42.33 0.02 -23.79
N SER A 824 -41.60 -0.35 -24.86
CA SER A 824 -41.84 -0.02 -26.29
C SER A 824 -41.48 1.40 -26.81
N ASP A 825 -41.03 1.66 -28.04
CA ASP A 825 -40.90 0.83 -29.25
C ASP A 825 -40.04 1.54 -30.33
N PHE A 826 -39.42 0.73 -31.19
CA PHE A 826 -39.23 0.84 -32.66
C PHE A 826 -38.46 1.98 -33.39
N ALA A 827 -37.48 1.51 -34.19
CA ALA A 827 -37.21 1.79 -35.63
C ALA A 827 -36.00 2.66 -36.07
N ALA A 828 -35.06 1.99 -36.78
CA ALA A 828 -34.15 2.51 -37.81
C ALA A 828 -34.86 2.50 -39.21
N PRO A 829 -34.25 2.73 -40.41
CA PRO A 829 -32.83 3.01 -40.77
C PRO A 829 -32.57 4.01 -41.96
N ASP A 830 -31.30 4.08 -42.38
CA ASP A 830 -30.72 4.39 -43.72
C ASP A 830 -30.67 5.82 -44.33
N GLY A 831 -29.52 6.17 -44.94
CA GLY A 831 -29.47 7.08 -46.09
C GLY A 831 -28.16 7.86 -46.34
N ASP A 832 -27.52 7.54 -47.45
CA ASP A 832 -26.22 7.97 -47.99
C ASP A 832 -26.23 9.28 -48.83
N ASP A 833 -25.01 9.81 -49.03
CA ASP A 833 -24.45 10.52 -50.20
C ASP A 833 -24.58 12.06 -50.48
N SER A 834 -23.39 12.64 -50.70
CA SER A 834 -22.99 13.72 -51.62
C SER A 834 -23.34 15.21 -51.38
N THR A 835 -22.32 16.08 -51.39
CA THR A 835 -21.93 16.89 -52.59
C THR A 835 -20.75 17.85 -52.31
N VAL A 836 -20.13 18.29 -53.41
CA VAL A 836 -18.73 18.76 -53.62
C VAL A 836 -18.70 20.19 -54.20
N ALA A 837 -17.56 20.89 -54.01
CA ALA A 837 -17.03 22.08 -54.75
C ALA A 837 -17.73 23.44 -54.52
N ASP A 838 -17.09 24.62 -54.58
CA ASP A 838 -16.05 25.11 -55.51
C ASP A 838 -15.38 26.41 -54.98
N ALA A 839 -14.43 26.92 -55.76
CA ALA A 839 -13.26 27.76 -55.49
C ALA A 839 -13.38 29.30 -55.27
N ALA A 840 -12.23 29.86 -54.86
CA ALA A 840 -11.51 31.03 -55.43
C ALA A 840 -11.50 32.41 -54.71
N GLU A 841 -10.33 33.07 -54.87
CA GLU A 841 -9.91 34.48 -54.66
C GLU A 841 -9.48 34.88 -53.23
N GLU A 842 -8.45 35.70 -52.96
CA GLU A 842 -7.20 36.16 -53.60
C GLU A 842 -6.46 37.06 -52.55
N SER A 843 -5.12 37.20 -52.67
CA SER A 843 -4.19 38.18 -52.06
C SER A 843 -3.86 38.06 -50.55
N GLU A 844 -2.64 37.74 -50.10
CA GLU A 844 -1.34 38.48 -50.15
C GLU A 844 -1.45 39.89 -49.49
N THR A 845 -0.67 40.33 -48.50
CA THR A 845 0.75 40.15 -48.15
C THR A 845 1.05 40.60 -46.70
N GLU A 846 1.92 39.85 -46.02
CA GLU A 846 3.21 40.25 -45.37
C GLU A 846 3.61 41.75 -45.35
N ALA A 847 4.39 42.33 -44.42
CA ALA A 847 5.38 41.81 -43.48
C ALA A 847 5.99 42.96 -42.61
N THR A 848 6.60 42.60 -41.46
CA THR A 848 7.88 43.09 -40.87
C THR A 848 8.06 44.58 -40.50
N ALA A 849 8.85 45.05 -39.51
CA ALA A 849 9.69 44.51 -38.43
C ALA A 849 10.18 45.70 -37.54
N ARG A 850 10.41 45.45 -36.23
CA ARG A 850 11.43 45.95 -35.24
C ARG A 850 12.24 47.28 -35.47
N PRO A 851 12.98 47.85 -34.47
CA PRO A 851 12.76 48.06 -33.01
C PRO A 851 13.25 49.44 -32.42
N THR A 852 12.85 49.78 -31.17
CA THR A 852 13.48 50.69 -30.14
C THR A 852 13.67 52.21 -30.42
N PRO A 853 13.93 53.12 -29.42
CA PRO A 853 13.88 53.05 -27.93
C PRO A 853 13.16 54.25 -27.21
N ASP A 854 13.14 54.18 -25.88
CA ASP A 854 13.22 55.28 -24.89
C ASP A 854 11.96 56.05 -24.42
N GLY A 855 11.83 56.17 -23.09
CA GLY A 855 11.30 57.37 -22.42
C GLY A 855 9.85 57.39 -21.93
N GLY A 856 9.63 56.95 -20.67
CA GLY A 856 9.08 57.82 -19.62
C GLY A 856 7.56 58.03 -19.44
N HIS A 857 7.11 57.61 -18.25
CA HIS A 857 6.15 58.26 -17.33
C HIS A 857 4.61 58.11 -17.51
N ALA A 858 4.03 57.67 -16.38
CA ALA A 858 2.78 58.08 -15.72
C ALA A 858 1.50 57.22 -15.87
N ASP A 859 1.13 56.66 -14.70
CA ASP A 859 -0.18 56.53 -14.05
C ASP A 859 -1.27 55.54 -14.56
N ASP A 860 -1.86 54.86 -13.56
CA ASP A 860 -2.93 53.83 -13.52
C ASP A 860 -2.59 52.52 -14.29
N ASP A 861 -2.42 51.33 -13.69
CA ASP A 861 -3.17 50.61 -12.62
C ASP A 861 -2.25 49.66 -11.81
#